data_AF-A0A2T1LV14-F1
#
_entry.id   AF-A0A2T1LV14-F1
#
_cell.length_a   1.000
_cell.length_b   1.000
_cell.length_c   1.000
_cell.angle_alpha   90.00
_cell.angle_beta   90.00
_cell.angle_gamma   90.00
#
_symmetry.space_group_name_H-M   'P 1'
#
loop_
_entity.id
_entity.type
_entity.pdbx_description
1 polymer ?
#
loop_
_entity_poly.entity_id
_entity_poly.type
_entity_poly.pdbx_seq_one_letter_code
_entity_poly.pdbx_strand_id
1 'polypeptide(L)'
;MGNLRLSRNWQNVKILTVISALVLFPSYTLAQITPDSTLGNENSIVNKIDALNDRIDGGARRGGNLFHSFQEFNINQGKGVYFANPSGVINIFSRVTGGNASQILGVLGVLGKSNLFLINPYGIIFGKNAKLDISGSFVGTTASSIKFGSQGDFSAINPEKPPLLTIQPDALVFTQINAIATIVNQASLKVPNQKSLLIVGGEIKMIGGSAIALNGRVELVGILDLGTIGLNDQFHLNVPNDLQLANITLTQKAKVDAASGTVVLTGQKITLTDSSTIVADIQDNKNGQRMIINASHLSIQDGSQITSTAKEKSQGNSGGITVNATETVEVIGTSNNEQDSKPSKLSSDAQGEGSAGGLIINTKYVRLEDGGKITSSTIDQPDGGNILINASESVELIGRASQRGRANDRDRASAISVQTRGEGKAGDITINTQRLKIQEGAEIIASTFGTGDGGDIIINASDLIYLDGTTSNNNSNDPIKSRIVAETGQELKVNDRPDPLIGTGNGGNISINSQNLTIQNGAEISTSSFQKTGNAGNLTIRVQNTLQSNNGTISTLANEASGGNITISAQDIRLRGNSDIRTNVASGVGGGGDITLTAEEILAFDDSDILAFAQNGIGGNISLNTPIFFGNGYQATDQVNQNPDTLDNNDRVDINASGAVSGVISVPDLTFIQNSLFELPETLINTENLIASSCVIPNQQKAGTFILTGPDGLPTRPNNNLTSPYPTGTIETIPTPSPSPKIDEPQGFYRLNDGTIVLSKKCY
;
A
#
# COMPACT_ATOMS: atom_id res chain seq x y z
N MET A 1 -60.94 45.20 21.09
CA MET A 1 -61.24 45.42 19.66
C MET A 1 -60.25 44.56 18.88
N GLY A 2 -60.59 43.42 18.29
CA GLY A 2 -61.79 43.09 17.53
C GLY A 2 -61.35 42.87 16.08
N ASN A 3 -61.62 41.66 15.56
CA ASN A 3 -61.61 41.24 14.15
C ASN A 3 -60.35 40.53 13.63
N LEU A 4 -60.46 39.22 13.46
CA LEU A 4 -60.74 38.67 12.12
C LEU A 4 -61.51 37.35 12.25
N ARG A 5 -62.67 37.30 11.58
CA ARG A 5 -63.65 36.22 11.57
C ARG A 5 -63.24 35.11 10.59
N LEU A 6 -63.47 33.89 11.05
CA LEU A 6 -63.48 32.61 10.33
C LEU A 6 -64.51 32.56 9.18
N SER A 7 -64.20 31.75 8.16
CA SER A 7 -65.04 30.62 7.70
C SER A 7 -64.17 29.73 6.80
N ARG A 8 -64.29 28.39 6.76
CA ARG A 8 -65.52 27.59 6.78
C ARG A 8 -65.20 26.13 7.14
N ASN A 9 -65.97 25.59 8.10
CA ASN A 9 -66.52 24.23 8.28
C ASN A 9 -65.95 23.10 7.37
N TRP A 10 -65.74 21.87 7.84
CA TRP A 10 -66.78 20.97 8.36
C TRP A 10 -66.32 20.11 9.55
N GLN A 11 -67.13 20.09 10.60
CA GLN A 11 -67.15 19.08 11.66
C GLN A 11 -68.01 17.89 11.22
N ASN A 12 -67.65 16.65 11.58
CA ASN A 12 -68.25 15.96 12.74
C ASN A 12 -67.87 14.48 12.81
N VAL A 13 -67.23 14.18 13.94
CA VAL A 13 -67.13 12.94 14.71
C VAL A 13 -68.32 11.98 14.56
N LYS A 14 -68.02 10.68 14.34
CA LYS A 14 -68.85 9.56 14.84
C LYS A 14 -67.97 8.41 15.37
N ILE A 15 -67.95 8.34 16.70
CA ILE A 15 -68.21 7.17 17.55
C ILE A 15 -67.48 5.86 17.19
N LEU A 16 -66.48 5.60 18.04
CA LEU A 16 -66.01 4.33 18.60
C LEU A 16 -66.85 3.07 18.29
N THR A 17 -66.25 2.12 17.58
CA THR A 17 -66.56 0.69 17.74
C THR A 17 -65.25 -0.08 17.62
N VAL A 18 -64.71 -0.49 18.77
CA VAL A 18 -63.54 -1.35 18.86
C VAL A 18 -63.98 -2.77 18.53
N ILE A 19 -63.64 -3.26 17.34
CA ILE A 19 -63.63 -4.70 17.05
C ILE A 19 -62.17 -5.12 17.11
N SER A 20 -61.80 -5.73 18.24
CA SER A 20 -60.55 -6.44 18.44
C SER A 20 -60.58 -7.71 17.58
N ALA A 21 -60.02 -7.64 16.37
CA ALA A 21 -59.57 -8.82 15.66
C ALA A 21 -58.18 -9.17 16.18
N LEU A 22 -58.14 -9.92 17.28
CA LEU A 22 -56.93 -10.55 17.78
C LEU A 22 -56.51 -11.63 16.77
N VAL A 23 -55.76 -11.23 15.74
CA VAL A 23 -55.05 -12.18 14.89
C VAL A 23 -53.93 -12.77 15.73
N LEU A 24 -54.26 -13.84 16.45
CA LEU A 24 -53.30 -14.77 17.02
C LEU A 24 -52.55 -15.40 15.84
N PHE A 25 -51.50 -14.74 15.36
CA PHE A 25 -50.43 -15.48 14.72
C PHE A 25 -49.90 -16.44 15.79
N PRO A 26 -49.94 -17.77 15.59
CA PRO A 26 -49.20 -18.64 16.46
C PRO A 26 -47.74 -18.18 16.36
N SER A 27 -47.22 -17.62 17.44
CA SER A 27 -45.78 -17.50 17.61
C SER A 27 -45.28 -18.95 17.63
N TYR A 28 -44.84 -19.44 16.48
CA TYR A 28 -44.16 -20.72 16.37
C TYR A 28 -42.93 -20.62 17.29
N THR A 29 -43.04 -21.20 18.48
CA THR A 29 -41.88 -21.38 19.35
C THR A 29 -40.98 -22.36 18.62
N LEU A 30 -39.87 -21.88 18.04
CA LEU A 30 -38.85 -22.80 17.53
C LEU A 30 -38.48 -23.75 18.67
N ALA A 31 -38.53 -25.06 18.39
CA ALA A 31 -38.11 -26.05 19.35
C ALA A 31 -36.64 -25.77 19.71
N GLN A 32 -36.36 -25.71 21.01
CA GLN A 32 -35.02 -25.33 21.49
C GLN A 32 -34.00 -26.40 21.10
N ILE A 33 -34.20 -27.65 21.50
CA ILE A 33 -33.35 -28.77 21.06
C ILE A 33 -34.25 -29.96 20.77
N THR A 34 -34.07 -30.59 19.63
CA THR A 34 -34.81 -31.79 19.24
C THR A 34 -33.84 -32.84 18.73
N PRO A 35 -33.54 -33.90 19.52
CA PRO A 35 -32.78 -35.04 19.03
C PRO A 35 -33.45 -35.69 17.83
N ASP A 36 -32.65 -36.20 16.90
CA ASP A 36 -33.15 -37.08 15.84
C ASP A 36 -32.95 -38.56 16.20
N SER A 37 -33.39 -39.46 15.31
CA SER A 37 -33.26 -40.91 15.48
C SER A 37 -32.11 -41.53 14.69
N THR A 38 -31.21 -40.72 14.11
CA THR A 38 -30.19 -41.19 13.16
C THR A 38 -29.06 -42.00 13.82
N LEU A 39 -28.93 -41.91 15.15
CA LEU A 39 -28.02 -42.74 15.94
C LEU A 39 -28.68 -44.05 16.42
N GLY A 40 -29.96 -44.29 16.13
CA GLY A 40 -30.68 -45.51 16.50
C GLY A 40 -30.89 -45.64 18.01
N ASN A 41 -30.36 -46.69 18.64
CA ASN A 41 -30.52 -46.88 20.09
C ASN A 41 -29.55 -46.02 20.91
N GLU A 42 -28.56 -45.40 20.27
CA GLU A 42 -27.56 -44.52 20.88
C GLU A 42 -27.94 -43.04 20.70
N ASN A 43 -29.25 -42.73 20.70
CA ASN A 43 -29.75 -41.38 20.45
C ASN A 43 -29.26 -40.37 21.50
N SER A 44 -29.26 -39.11 21.10
CA SER A 44 -29.04 -37.99 22.02
C SER A 44 -30.26 -37.82 22.91
N ILE A 45 -30.04 -37.56 24.19
CA ILE A 45 -31.11 -37.43 25.19
C ILE A 45 -30.99 -36.05 25.81
N VAL A 46 -32.07 -35.27 25.80
CA VAL A 46 -32.12 -33.95 26.43
C VAL A 46 -32.83 -34.06 27.77
N ASN A 47 -32.10 -33.81 28.84
CA ASN A 47 -32.61 -33.82 30.21
C ASN A 47 -32.57 -32.40 30.78
N LYS A 48 -33.52 -32.03 31.63
CA LYS A 48 -33.48 -30.76 32.36
C LYS A 48 -32.48 -30.89 33.52
N ILE A 49 -31.53 -29.97 33.62
CA ILE A 49 -30.75 -29.77 34.86
C ILE A 49 -31.62 -28.98 35.84
N ASP A 50 -32.20 -27.88 35.35
CA ASP A 50 -33.10 -27.01 36.08
C ASP A 50 -34.05 -26.28 35.11
N ALA A 51 -34.75 -25.23 35.57
CA ALA A 51 -35.69 -24.47 34.75
C ALA A 51 -35.03 -23.70 33.59
N LEU A 52 -33.74 -23.38 33.70
CA LEU A 52 -32.96 -22.58 32.75
C LEU A 52 -31.95 -23.41 31.95
N ASN A 53 -31.55 -24.57 32.45
CA ASN A 53 -30.45 -25.34 31.90
C ASN A 53 -30.85 -26.76 31.49
N ASP A 54 -30.40 -27.16 30.30
CA ASP A 54 -30.54 -28.51 29.75
C ASP A 54 -29.19 -29.22 29.72
N ARG A 55 -29.21 -30.54 29.93
CA ARG A 55 -28.08 -31.45 29.77
C ARG A 55 -28.35 -32.40 28.61
N ILE A 56 -27.37 -32.54 27.74
CA ILE A 56 -27.38 -33.54 26.66
C ILE A 56 -26.61 -34.76 27.16
N ASP A 57 -27.33 -35.86 27.32
CA ASP A 57 -26.81 -37.19 27.65
C ASP A 57 -26.97 -38.15 26.44
N GLY A 58 -26.64 -39.43 26.63
CA GLY A 58 -26.72 -40.44 25.56
C GLY A 58 -25.61 -40.27 24.53
N GLY A 59 -25.94 -40.51 23.26
CA GLY A 59 -25.00 -40.43 22.14
C GLY A 59 -24.23 -41.73 21.87
N ALA A 60 -23.69 -41.84 20.65
CA ALA A 60 -22.90 -42.99 20.23
C ALA A 60 -21.44 -42.79 20.61
N ARG A 61 -20.83 -43.77 21.31
CA ARG A 61 -19.43 -43.68 21.75
C ARG A 61 -18.54 -44.54 20.89
N ARG A 62 -17.45 -43.96 20.36
CA ARG A 62 -16.41 -44.69 19.61
C ARG A 62 -15.04 -44.22 20.10
N GLY A 63 -14.35 -45.09 20.85
CA GLY A 63 -13.07 -44.72 21.49
C GLY A 63 -13.21 -43.49 22.40
N GLY A 64 -12.37 -42.49 22.14
CA GLY A 64 -12.37 -41.19 22.81
C GLY A 64 -13.40 -40.18 22.28
N ASN A 65 -14.27 -40.58 21.35
CA ASN A 65 -15.23 -39.68 20.69
C ASN A 65 -16.67 -40.00 21.11
N LEU A 66 -17.47 -38.96 21.30
CA LEU A 66 -18.91 -39.02 21.58
C LEU A 66 -19.68 -38.29 20.49
N PHE A 67 -20.66 -38.96 19.87
CA PHE A 67 -21.43 -38.43 18.75
C PHE A 67 -22.88 -38.16 19.16
N HIS A 68 -23.35 -36.96 18.85
CA HIS A 68 -24.71 -36.49 19.05
C HIS A 68 -25.33 -36.01 17.74
N SER A 69 -26.64 -36.16 17.62
CA SER A 69 -27.39 -35.81 16.41
C SER A 69 -28.74 -35.22 16.77
N PHE A 70 -29.06 -34.12 16.11
CA PHE A 70 -30.26 -33.31 16.37
C PHE A 70 -30.95 -32.93 15.08
N GLN A 71 -32.27 -32.98 15.07
CA GLN A 71 -33.07 -32.34 14.03
C GLN A 71 -32.98 -30.81 14.16
N GLU A 72 -33.08 -30.29 15.39
CA GLU A 72 -33.00 -28.86 15.70
C GLU A 72 -32.06 -28.63 16.88
N PHE A 73 -31.20 -27.62 16.79
CA PHE A 73 -30.28 -27.24 17.85
C PHE A 73 -30.19 -25.72 17.99
N ASN A 74 -30.95 -25.18 18.93
CA ASN A 74 -31.06 -23.78 19.28
C ASN A 74 -30.89 -23.61 20.80
N ILE A 75 -30.42 -22.43 21.23
CA ILE A 75 -30.29 -22.09 22.65
C ILE A 75 -30.90 -20.73 22.85
N ASN A 76 -32.02 -20.66 23.57
CA ASN A 76 -32.69 -19.39 23.81
C ASN A 76 -31.91 -18.51 24.79
N GLN A 77 -32.12 -17.19 24.71
CA GLN A 77 -31.50 -16.23 25.61
C GLN A 77 -31.80 -16.57 27.08
N GLY A 78 -30.77 -16.50 27.93
CA GLY A 78 -30.88 -16.81 29.36
C GLY A 78 -31.00 -18.30 29.68
N LYS A 79 -30.94 -19.18 28.67
CA LYS A 79 -30.84 -20.64 28.86
C LYS A 79 -29.41 -21.13 28.69
N GLY A 80 -29.09 -22.26 29.31
CA GLY A 80 -27.84 -22.98 29.13
C GLY A 80 -28.08 -24.39 28.62
N VAL A 81 -27.18 -24.89 27.77
CA VAL A 81 -27.21 -26.26 27.25
C VAL A 81 -25.82 -26.84 27.38
N TYR A 82 -25.75 -28.00 28.03
CA TYR A 82 -24.50 -28.61 28.42
C TYR A 82 -24.40 -30.06 27.95
N PHE A 83 -23.36 -30.38 27.18
CA PHE A 83 -23.04 -31.78 26.88
C PHE A 83 -22.45 -32.46 28.12
N ALA A 84 -22.96 -33.65 28.44
CA ALA A 84 -22.33 -34.52 29.42
C ALA A 84 -20.94 -34.96 28.93
N ASN A 85 -20.02 -35.18 29.87
CA ASN A 85 -18.67 -35.65 29.56
C ASN A 85 -18.34 -36.95 30.32
N PRO A 86 -18.74 -38.11 29.76
CA PRO A 86 -18.37 -39.40 30.33
C PRO A 86 -16.85 -39.62 30.36
N SER A 87 -16.36 -40.37 31.35
CA SER A 87 -14.93 -40.65 31.50
C SER A 87 -14.31 -41.22 30.22
N GLY A 88 -13.18 -40.63 29.79
CA GLY A 88 -12.42 -41.03 28.60
C GLY A 88 -12.89 -40.39 27.28
N VAL A 89 -13.88 -39.50 27.30
CA VAL A 89 -14.28 -38.73 26.11
C VAL A 89 -13.38 -37.50 25.94
N ILE A 90 -12.74 -37.39 24.80
CA ILE A 90 -11.83 -36.30 24.40
C ILE A 90 -12.55 -35.34 23.46
N ASN A 91 -13.33 -35.84 22.49
CA ASN A 91 -14.07 -35.03 21.53
C ASN A 91 -15.57 -35.34 21.57
N ILE A 92 -16.38 -34.30 21.49
CA ILE A 92 -17.84 -34.38 21.33
C ILE A 92 -18.18 -33.81 19.96
N PHE A 93 -18.82 -34.61 19.12
CA PHE A 93 -19.28 -34.22 17.79
C PHE A 93 -20.80 -34.10 17.80
N SER A 94 -21.31 -32.92 17.47
CA SER A 94 -22.73 -32.62 17.40
C SER A 94 -23.09 -32.21 15.98
N ARG A 95 -23.99 -32.94 15.33
CA ARG A 95 -24.53 -32.57 14.01
C ARG A 95 -25.99 -32.14 14.09
N VAL A 96 -26.37 -31.19 13.25
CA VAL A 96 -27.76 -30.79 13.01
C VAL A 96 -28.18 -31.31 11.64
N THR A 97 -29.19 -32.18 11.61
CA THR A 97 -29.68 -32.87 10.40
C THR A 97 -30.91 -32.19 9.79
N GLY A 98 -31.55 -31.28 10.53
CA GLY A 98 -32.65 -30.47 10.01
C GLY A 98 -32.21 -29.33 9.09
N GLY A 99 -33.20 -28.70 8.46
CA GLY A 99 -33.00 -27.67 7.44
C GLY A 99 -32.84 -26.24 7.96
N ASN A 100 -32.66 -26.04 9.26
CA ASN A 100 -32.67 -24.73 9.91
C ASN A 100 -31.31 -24.38 10.52
N ALA A 101 -30.96 -23.09 10.46
CA ALA A 101 -29.78 -22.54 11.11
C ALA A 101 -29.88 -22.61 12.63
N SER A 102 -28.76 -22.89 13.30
CA SER A 102 -28.69 -22.91 14.76
C SER A 102 -28.66 -21.51 15.36
N GLN A 103 -29.69 -21.15 16.12
CA GLN A 103 -29.78 -19.90 16.89
C GLN A 103 -29.21 -20.11 18.29
N ILE A 104 -27.95 -19.75 18.51
CA ILE A 104 -27.26 -19.83 19.80
C ILE A 104 -27.33 -18.46 20.46
N LEU A 105 -28.30 -18.24 21.34
CA LEU A 105 -28.56 -16.97 22.03
C LEU A 105 -28.23 -17.02 23.54
N GLY A 106 -27.93 -18.22 24.07
CA GLY A 106 -27.58 -18.49 25.46
C GLY A 106 -26.23 -19.19 25.63
N VAL A 107 -26.08 -20.01 26.68
CA VAL A 107 -24.80 -20.67 27.00
C VAL A 107 -24.72 -22.04 26.31
N LEU A 108 -23.66 -22.29 25.54
CA LEU A 108 -23.29 -23.59 25.00
C LEU A 108 -22.08 -24.12 25.78
N GLY A 109 -22.23 -25.25 26.46
CA GLY A 109 -21.18 -25.77 27.34
C GLY A 109 -20.95 -27.28 27.30
N VAL A 110 -19.87 -27.68 27.97
CA VAL A 110 -19.51 -29.09 28.20
C VAL A 110 -19.22 -29.27 29.69
N LEU A 111 -19.84 -30.26 30.33
CA LEU A 111 -19.59 -30.59 31.75
C LEU A 111 -18.30 -31.38 31.92
N GLY A 112 -17.18 -30.83 31.47
CA GLY A 112 -15.85 -31.42 31.56
C GLY A 112 -14.86 -30.81 30.55
N LYS A 113 -13.81 -31.55 30.20
CA LYS A 113 -12.65 -31.05 29.43
C LYS A 113 -12.62 -31.40 27.94
N SER A 114 -13.67 -32.02 27.41
CA SER A 114 -13.70 -32.43 26.01
C SER A 114 -13.78 -31.24 25.07
N ASN A 115 -13.23 -31.41 23.86
CA ASN A 115 -13.45 -30.51 22.75
C ASN A 115 -14.88 -30.67 22.22
N LEU A 116 -15.45 -29.60 21.66
CA LEU A 116 -16.78 -29.63 21.09
C LEU A 116 -16.76 -29.19 19.63
N PHE A 117 -17.36 -30.01 18.78
CA PHE A 117 -17.61 -29.74 17.37
C PHE A 117 -19.11 -29.56 17.17
N LEU A 118 -19.54 -28.40 16.66
CA LEU A 118 -20.92 -28.13 16.26
C LEU A 118 -20.97 -27.97 14.74
N ILE A 119 -21.70 -28.87 14.10
CA ILE A 119 -21.86 -28.94 12.65
C ILE A 119 -23.31 -28.60 12.32
N ASN A 120 -23.52 -27.54 11.56
CA ASN A 120 -24.82 -27.25 10.97
C ASN A 120 -24.65 -26.67 9.55
N PRO A 121 -24.89 -27.46 8.50
CA PRO A 121 -24.78 -27.00 7.11
C PRO A 121 -25.67 -25.82 6.76
N TYR A 122 -26.73 -25.55 7.53
CA TYR A 122 -27.68 -24.47 7.30
C TYR A 122 -27.32 -23.17 8.05
N GLY A 123 -26.18 -23.14 8.74
CA GLY A 123 -25.64 -21.92 9.35
C GLY A 123 -25.72 -21.92 10.87
N ILE A 124 -24.96 -21.01 11.48
CA ILE A 124 -24.88 -20.85 12.93
C ILE A 124 -24.90 -19.35 13.27
N ILE A 125 -25.80 -18.94 14.15
CA ILE A 125 -25.91 -17.57 14.63
C ILE A 125 -25.62 -17.55 16.12
N PHE A 126 -24.51 -16.94 16.52
CA PHE A 126 -24.21 -16.61 17.91
C PHE A 126 -24.72 -15.21 18.21
N GLY A 127 -25.86 -15.11 18.90
CA GLY A 127 -26.45 -13.83 19.29
C GLY A 127 -25.64 -13.12 20.36
N LYS A 128 -25.88 -11.83 20.56
CA LYS A 128 -25.07 -10.95 21.45
C LYS A 128 -24.80 -11.49 22.85
N ASN A 129 -25.73 -12.26 23.42
CA ASN A 129 -25.64 -12.82 24.78
C ASN A 129 -25.12 -14.26 24.82
N ALA A 130 -24.73 -14.83 23.69
CA ALA A 130 -24.22 -16.18 23.62
C ALA A 130 -22.87 -16.31 24.33
N LYS A 131 -22.61 -17.47 24.93
CA LYS A 131 -21.35 -17.75 25.62
C LYS A 131 -20.96 -19.20 25.42
N LEU A 132 -19.65 -19.43 25.26
CA LEU A 132 -19.06 -20.76 25.37
C LEU A 132 -18.66 -21.04 26.82
N ASP A 133 -19.10 -22.15 27.36
CA ASP A 133 -18.69 -22.69 28.67
C ASP A 133 -18.04 -24.06 28.48
N ILE A 134 -16.90 -24.05 27.80
CA ILE A 134 -16.21 -25.23 27.29
C ILE A 134 -14.78 -25.20 27.83
N SER A 135 -14.33 -26.27 28.50
CA SER A 135 -12.95 -26.35 29.01
C SER A 135 -11.94 -26.89 27.98
N GLY A 136 -12.42 -27.37 26.82
CA GLY A 136 -11.62 -27.81 25.67
C GLY A 136 -11.57 -26.78 24.53
N SER A 137 -11.19 -27.24 23.33
CA SER A 137 -11.28 -26.47 22.08
C SER A 137 -12.70 -26.50 21.49
N PHE A 138 -13.03 -25.52 20.65
CA PHE A 138 -14.32 -25.43 19.97
C PHE A 138 -14.15 -25.31 18.45
N VAL A 139 -14.98 -26.05 17.70
CA VAL A 139 -15.11 -25.93 16.25
C VAL A 139 -16.59 -25.71 15.92
N GLY A 140 -16.92 -24.57 15.33
CA GLY A 140 -18.23 -24.30 14.76
C GLY A 140 -18.14 -24.31 13.23
N THR A 141 -18.96 -25.13 12.56
CA THR A 141 -18.82 -25.28 11.11
C THR A 141 -20.14 -25.50 10.36
N THR A 142 -20.19 -25.03 9.10
CA THR A 142 -21.24 -25.37 8.12
C THR A 142 -20.84 -26.51 7.18
N ALA A 143 -19.77 -27.24 7.48
CA ALA A 143 -19.43 -28.47 6.77
C ALA A 143 -20.60 -29.45 6.75
N SER A 144 -20.72 -30.21 5.67
CA SER A 144 -21.74 -31.27 5.51
C SER A 144 -21.40 -32.51 6.33
N SER A 145 -20.12 -32.78 6.57
CA SER A 145 -19.64 -33.89 7.40
C SER A 145 -18.27 -33.61 8.00
N ILE A 146 -17.93 -34.37 9.04
CA ILE A 146 -16.55 -34.56 9.50
C ILE A 146 -16.08 -35.93 9.03
N LYS A 147 -14.90 -35.96 8.42
CA LYS A 147 -14.25 -37.18 7.93
C LYS A 147 -13.32 -37.78 9.00
N PHE A 148 -13.17 -39.10 8.95
CA PHE A 148 -12.30 -39.89 9.82
C PHE A 148 -11.43 -40.86 8.99
N GLY A 149 -10.57 -40.32 8.13
CA GLY A 149 -9.69 -41.10 7.26
C GLY A 149 -10.45 -41.95 6.25
N SER A 150 -10.07 -43.22 6.13
CA SER A 150 -10.79 -44.21 5.30
C SER A 150 -11.97 -44.88 6.03
N GLN A 151 -12.23 -44.52 7.30
CA GLN A 151 -13.22 -45.21 8.14
C GLN A 151 -14.66 -44.73 7.90
N GLY A 152 -14.83 -43.54 7.30
CA GLY A 152 -16.13 -42.98 6.93
C GLY A 152 -16.35 -41.55 7.45
N ASP A 153 -17.57 -41.06 7.25
CA ASP A 153 -17.96 -39.68 7.52
C ASP A 153 -19.07 -39.61 8.58
N PHE A 154 -19.01 -38.60 9.45
CA PHE A 154 -20.13 -38.21 10.31
C PHE A 154 -20.88 -37.05 9.65
N SER A 155 -21.90 -37.38 8.83
CA SER A 155 -22.62 -36.42 7.97
C SER A 155 -23.90 -35.88 8.60
N ALA A 156 -24.14 -34.57 8.46
CA ALA A 156 -25.39 -33.88 8.76
C ALA A 156 -26.44 -34.02 7.64
N ILE A 157 -25.99 -34.23 6.40
CA ILE A 157 -26.84 -34.23 5.20
C ILE A 157 -27.36 -35.63 4.87
N ASN A 158 -26.48 -36.64 4.92
CA ASN A 158 -26.82 -38.04 4.72
C ASN A 158 -26.48 -38.80 6.01
N PRO A 159 -27.31 -38.65 7.06
CA PRO A 159 -26.92 -39.06 8.39
C PRO A 159 -26.94 -40.59 8.55
N GLU A 160 -25.74 -41.16 8.66
CA GLU A 160 -25.53 -42.56 9.03
C GLU A 160 -24.99 -42.67 10.47
N LYS A 161 -24.95 -43.91 10.99
CA LYS A 161 -24.33 -44.20 12.29
C LYS A 161 -22.81 -44.09 12.18
N PRO A 162 -22.11 -43.54 13.19
CA PRO A 162 -20.66 -43.45 13.16
C PRO A 162 -20.01 -44.85 13.17
N PRO A 163 -18.91 -45.06 12.41
CA PRO A 163 -18.20 -46.34 12.32
C PRO A 163 -17.75 -46.89 13.68
N LEU A 164 -17.66 -48.23 13.81
CA LEU A 164 -17.30 -48.92 15.06
C LEU A 164 -15.88 -48.58 15.57
N LEU A 165 -14.94 -48.39 14.64
CA LEU A 165 -13.60 -47.89 14.89
C LEU A 165 -13.56 -46.49 14.28
N THR A 166 -13.60 -45.46 15.12
CA THR A 166 -13.47 -44.07 14.66
C THR A 166 -12.36 -43.41 15.47
N ILE A 167 -11.33 -42.93 14.77
CA ILE A 167 -10.14 -42.25 15.32
C ILE A 167 -10.33 -40.72 15.35
N GLN A 168 -9.24 -39.95 15.32
CA GLN A 168 -9.28 -38.48 15.29
C GLN A 168 -9.89 -37.97 13.97
N PRO A 169 -10.59 -36.82 14.00
CA PRO A 169 -11.12 -36.20 12.79
C PRO A 169 -9.96 -35.69 11.92
N ASP A 170 -10.00 -35.99 10.63
CA ASP A 170 -8.93 -35.60 9.69
C ASP A 170 -9.36 -34.54 8.66
N ALA A 171 -10.66 -34.28 8.52
CA ALA A 171 -11.16 -33.29 7.56
C ALA A 171 -12.58 -32.80 7.84
N LEU A 172 -12.87 -31.59 7.35
CA LEU A 172 -14.21 -31.01 7.21
C LEU A 172 -14.61 -31.08 5.73
N VAL A 173 -15.76 -31.68 5.44
CA VAL A 173 -16.19 -31.93 4.05
C VAL A 173 -17.42 -31.11 3.71
N PHE A 174 -17.39 -30.43 2.57
CA PHE A 174 -18.43 -29.57 2.01
C PHE A 174 -18.95 -30.23 0.73
N THR A 175 -20.12 -30.89 0.81
CA THR A 175 -20.66 -31.71 -0.31
C THR A 175 -21.95 -31.17 -0.92
N GLN A 176 -22.52 -30.10 -0.37
CA GLN A 176 -23.71 -29.43 -0.91
C GLN A 176 -23.57 -27.91 -0.93
N ILE A 177 -24.27 -27.25 -1.87
CA ILE A 177 -24.30 -25.78 -2.03
C ILE A 177 -24.91 -25.09 -0.79
N ASN A 178 -25.77 -25.76 -0.02
CA ASN A 178 -26.26 -25.22 1.25
C ASN A 178 -25.13 -24.98 2.26
N ALA A 179 -23.95 -25.59 2.08
CA ALA A 179 -22.77 -25.36 2.92
C ALA A 179 -22.18 -23.92 2.81
N ILE A 180 -22.71 -23.10 1.89
CA ILE A 180 -22.49 -21.64 1.78
C ILE A 180 -23.20 -20.86 2.92
N ALA A 181 -23.96 -21.55 3.78
CA ALA A 181 -24.66 -20.91 4.88
C ALA A 181 -23.71 -20.07 5.75
N THR A 182 -24.22 -18.91 6.15
CA THR A 182 -23.45 -17.91 6.89
C THR A 182 -23.25 -18.33 8.35
N ILE A 183 -22.07 -18.08 8.88
CA ILE A 183 -21.84 -18.05 10.32
C ILE A 183 -21.82 -16.60 10.77
N VAL A 184 -22.73 -16.23 11.67
CA VAL A 184 -22.82 -14.88 12.24
C VAL A 184 -22.43 -14.94 13.71
N ASN A 185 -21.48 -14.11 14.12
CA ASN A 185 -21.09 -13.96 15.51
C ASN A 185 -21.26 -12.51 16.00
N GLN A 186 -22.20 -12.33 16.93
CA GLN A 186 -22.43 -11.08 17.66
C GLN A 186 -21.98 -11.18 19.12
N ALA A 187 -21.47 -12.33 19.53
CA ALA A 187 -21.16 -12.67 20.91
C ALA A 187 -19.65 -12.66 21.19
N SER A 188 -19.26 -12.66 22.45
CA SER A 188 -17.87 -12.87 22.85
C SER A 188 -17.59 -14.37 23.05
N LEU A 189 -17.29 -15.07 21.96
CA LEU A 189 -16.90 -16.49 21.99
C LEU A 189 -15.47 -16.62 22.52
N LYS A 190 -15.31 -17.35 23.62
CA LYS A 190 -14.02 -17.54 24.28
C LYS A 190 -13.80 -18.99 24.68
N VAL A 191 -12.63 -19.52 24.36
CA VAL A 191 -12.14 -20.80 24.89
C VAL A 191 -11.04 -20.54 25.94
N PRO A 192 -10.71 -21.53 26.79
CA PRO A 192 -9.64 -21.39 27.77
C PRO A 192 -8.26 -21.13 27.13
N ASN A 193 -7.32 -20.70 27.96
CA ASN A 193 -5.93 -20.48 27.55
C ASN A 193 -5.34 -21.75 26.90
N GLN A 194 -4.55 -21.58 25.83
CA GLN A 194 -3.90 -22.67 25.07
C GLN A 194 -4.86 -23.63 24.35
N LYS A 195 -6.14 -23.26 24.19
CA LYS A 195 -7.12 -24.01 23.39
C LYS A 195 -7.38 -23.36 22.04
N SER A 196 -8.06 -24.08 21.16
CA SER A 196 -8.34 -23.63 19.79
C SER A 196 -9.80 -23.26 19.62
N LEU A 197 -10.05 -22.22 18.82
CA LEU A 197 -11.37 -21.75 18.42
C LEU A 197 -11.41 -21.64 16.90
N LEU A 198 -12.08 -22.58 16.24
CA LEU A 198 -12.20 -22.64 14.78
C LEU A 198 -13.61 -22.29 14.35
N ILE A 199 -13.74 -21.42 13.35
CA ILE A 199 -15.01 -21.11 12.68
C ILE A 199 -14.79 -21.34 11.18
N VAL A 200 -15.47 -22.34 10.62
CA VAL A 200 -15.22 -22.80 9.24
C VAL A 200 -16.55 -22.97 8.52
N GLY A 201 -16.79 -22.24 7.44
CA GLY A 201 -18.06 -22.37 6.75
C GLY A 201 -18.18 -21.48 5.55
N GLY A 202 -19.41 -21.14 5.17
CA GLY A 202 -19.71 -20.15 4.16
C GLY A 202 -19.20 -18.75 4.50
N GLU A 203 -20.02 -17.74 4.25
CA GLU A 203 -19.67 -16.37 4.66
C GLU A 203 -19.57 -16.27 6.20
N ILE A 204 -18.52 -15.63 6.72
CA ILE A 204 -18.33 -15.40 8.15
C ILE A 204 -18.51 -13.92 8.46
N LYS A 205 -19.48 -13.60 9.33
CA LYS A 205 -19.79 -12.23 9.76
C LYS A 205 -19.58 -12.07 11.25
N MET A 206 -18.56 -11.30 11.63
CA MET A 206 -18.30 -10.87 12.99
C MET A 206 -18.88 -9.45 13.17
N ILE A 207 -19.98 -9.32 13.90
CA ILE A 207 -20.72 -8.06 14.06
C ILE A 207 -20.68 -7.65 15.53
N GLY A 208 -19.66 -6.87 15.92
CA GLY A 208 -19.37 -6.52 17.32
C GLY A 208 -19.03 -7.69 18.24
N GLY A 209 -19.08 -8.92 17.73
CA GLY A 209 -18.68 -10.14 18.43
C GLY A 209 -17.16 -10.29 18.51
N SER A 210 -16.71 -11.21 19.37
CA SER A 210 -15.31 -11.58 19.53
C SER A 210 -15.09 -13.08 19.38
N ALA A 211 -13.94 -13.47 18.84
CA ALA A 211 -13.42 -14.84 18.84
C ALA A 211 -12.07 -14.86 19.56
N ILE A 212 -12.02 -15.48 20.74
CA ILE A 212 -10.90 -15.36 21.68
C ILE A 212 -10.34 -16.73 22.07
N ALA A 213 -9.05 -16.95 21.80
CA ALA A 213 -8.31 -18.15 22.18
C ALA A 213 -6.89 -17.80 22.64
N LEU A 214 -6.78 -17.25 23.86
CA LEU A 214 -5.52 -16.72 24.41
C LEU A 214 -4.42 -17.78 24.43
N ASN A 215 -3.23 -17.45 23.94
CA ASN A 215 -2.05 -18.33 23.79
C ASN A 215 -2.35 -19.67 23.09
N GLY A 216 -3.46 -19.73 22.36
CA GLY A 216 -3.94 -20.90 21.64
C GLY A 216 -4.02 -20.59 20.15
N ARG A 217 -5.13 -20.95 19.52
CA ARG A 217 -5.34 -20.74 18.08
C ARG A 217 -6.73 -20.20 17.80
N VAL A 218 -6.82 -19.12 17.04
CA VAL A 218 -8.06 -18.72 16.37
C VAL A 218 -7.88 -18.90 14.87
N GLU A 219 -8.83 -19.59 14.24
CA GLU A 219 -8.76 -19.84 12.80
C GLU A 219 -10.14 -19.69 12.16
N LEU A 220 -10.24 -18.76 11.19
CA LEU A 220 -11.47 -18.46 10.46
C LEU A 220 -11.27 -18.81 8.98
N VAL A 221 -12.13 -19.65 8.43
CA VAL A 221 -12.05 -20.05 7.02
C VAL A 221 -13.41 -19.95 6.35
N GLY A 222 -13.51 -19.05 5.37
CA GLY A 222 -14.68 -18.89 4.51
C GLY A 222 -14.51 -19.69 3.21
N ILE A 223 -15.44 -20.58 2.91
CA ILE A 223 -15.48 -21.43 1.71
C ILE A 223 -16.81 -21.26 0.96
N LEU A 224 -16.75 -21.12 -0.36
CA LEU A 224 -17.92 -20.97 -1.24
C LEU A 224 -18.20 -22.24 -2.07
N ASP A 225 -17.17 -23.05 -2.34
CA ASP A 225 -17.28 -24.25 -3.16
C ASP A 225 -17.43 -25.54 -2.34
N LEU A 226 -17.78 -26.62 -3.04
CA LEU A 226 -17.64 -27.97 -2.56
C LEU A 226 -16.15 -28.30 -2.40
N GLY A 227 -15.80 -29.02 -1.35
CA GLY A 227 -14.39 -29.24 -1.04
C GLY A 227 -14.16 -30.00 0.25
N THR A 228 -12.89 -30.32 0.50
CA THR A 228 -12.44 -30.92 1.76
C THR A 228 -11.34 -30.06 2.33
N ILE A 229 -11.51 -29.60 3.56
CA ILE A 229 -10.49 -28.89 4.34
C ILE A 229 -9.89 -29.89 5.31
N GLY A 230 -8.58 -30.11 5.23
CA GLY A 230 -7.90 -30.99 6.17
C GLY A 230 -7.91 -30.41 7.58
N LEU A 231 -7.97 -31.27 8.60
CA LEU A 231 -7.91 -30.93 10.01
C LEU A 231 -6.93 -31.90 10.68
N ASN A 232 -5.98 -31.40 11.46
CA ASN A 232 -5.06 -32.24 12.23
C ASN A 232 -5.38 -32.26 13.72
N ASP A 233 -4.68 -33.13 14.45
CA ASP A 233 -4.83 -33.33 15.90
C ASP A 233 -4.52 -32.07 16.74
N GLN A 234 -3.83 -31.08 16.18
CA GLN A 234 -3.52 -29.79 16.79
C GLN A 234 -4.54 -28.69 16.45
N PHE A 235 -5.68 -29.04 15.84
CA PHE A 235 -6.71 -28.10 15.39
C PHE A 235 -6.21 -27.07 14.38
N HIS A 236 -5.30 -27.47 13.48
CA HIS A 236 -4.88 -26.65 12.36
C HIS A 236 -5.58 -27.12 11.09
N LEU A 237 -6.12 -26.17 10.31
CA LEU A 237 -6.75 -26.47 9.03
C LEU A 237 -5.73 -26.40 7.89
N ASN A 238 -5.86 -27.33 6.96
CA ASN A 238 -5.16 -27.29 5.69
C ASN A 238 -6.16 -26.99 4.58
N VAL A 239 -6.13 -25.77 4.04
CA VAL A 239 -7.04 -25.30 3.00
C VAL A 239 -6.35 -25.48 1.63
N PRO A 240 -6.88 -26.33 0.74
CA PRO A 240 -6.39 -26.45 -0.63
C PRO A 240 -6.47 -25.12 -1.40
N ASN A 241 -5.48 -24.87 -2.26
CA ASN A 241 -5.35 -23.62 -3.01
C ASN A 241 -6.41 -23.44 -4.12
N ASP A 242 -7.06 -24.53 -4.54
CA ASP A 242 -8.05 -24.58 -5.62
C ASP A 242 -9.49 -24.35 -5.16
N LEU A 243 -9.74 -24.26 -3.85
CA LEU A 243 -11.07 -24.00 -3.31
C LEU A 243 -11.50 -22.55 -3.52
N GLN A 244 -12.73 -22.33 -4.00
CA GLN A 244 -13.30 -20.99 -3.98
C GLN A 244 -13.64 -20.60 -2.54
N LEU A 245 -13.12 -19.46 -2.13
CA LEU A 245 -13.28 -18.95 -0.78
C LEU A 245 -14.50 -18.04 -0.67
N ALA A 246 -15.10 -17.99 0.52
CA ALA A 246 -16.16 -17.04 0.87
C ALA A 246 -15.57 -15.85 1.65
N ASN A 247 -16.40 -14.82 1.86
CA ASN A 247 -15.97 -13.60 2.52
C ASN A 247 -15.93 -13.73 4.05
N ILE A 248 -15.01 -13.00 4.67
CA ILE A 248 -14.92 -12.80 6.11
C ILE A 248 -15.04 -11.30 6.38
N THR A 249 -16.03 -10.89 7.17
CA THR A 249 -16.26 -9.48 7.50
C THR A 249 -16.26 -9.26 9.01
N LEU A 250 -15.49 -8.26 9.46
CA LEU A 250 -15.46 -7.78 10.84
C LEU A 250 -15.94 -6.32 10.87
N THR A 251 -17.01 -6.04 11.60
CA THR A 251 -17.63 -4.72 11.71
C THR A 251 -18.06 -4.44 13.15
N GLN A 252 -18.38 -3.18 13.46
CA GLN A 252 -18.87 -2.71 14.76
C GLN A 252 -17.93 -3.06 15.92
N LYS A 253 -16.62 -2.83 15.77
CA LYS A 253 -15.58 -3.17 16.75
C LYS A 253 -15.47 -4.68 17.03
N ALA A 254 -15.72 -5.51 16.02
CA ALA A 254 -15.52 -6.95 16.12
C ALA A 254 -14.04 -7.28 16.41
N LYS A 255 -13.79 -8.42 17.06
CA LYS A 255 -12.44 -8.79 17.50
C LYS A 255 -12.09 -10.26 17.25
N VAL A 256 -10.90 -10.51 16.74
CA VAL A 256 -10.24 -11.82 16.74
C VAL A 256 -8.98 -11.70 17.61
N ASP A 257 -8.80 -12.58 18.60
CA ASP A 257 -7.71 -12.43 19.58
C ASP A 257 -7.14 -13.79 20.00
N ALA A 258 -5.85 -14.01 19.72
CA ALA A 258 -5.11 -15.16 20.23
C ALA A 258 -4.01 -14.79 21.26
N ALA A 259 -3.87 -13.51 21.65
CA ALA A 259 -2.69 -13.01 22.38
C ALA A 259 -1.38 -13.51 21.73
N SER A 260 -0.45 -14.08 22.50
CA SER A 260 0.81 -14.65 21.97
C SER A 260 0.62 -15.96 21.16
N GLY A 261 -0.63 -16.36 20.89
CA GLY A 261 -1.00 -17.55 20.12
C GLY A 261 -1.02 -17.33 18.61
N THR A 262 -1.64 -18.26 17.88
CA THR A 262 -1.73 -18.25 16.42
C THR A 262 -3.08 -17.70 15.95
N VAL A 263 -3.05 -16.83 14.95
CA VAL A 263 -4.24 -16.38 14.20
C VAL A 263 -4.06 -16.73 12.73
N VAL A 264 -5.04 -17.43 12.15
CA VAL A 264 -5.08 -17.72 10.71
C VAL A 264 -6.45 -17.32 10.16
N LEU A 265 -6.48 -16.49 9.13
CA LEU A 265 -7.70 -16.20 8.37
C LEU A 265 -7.50 -16.58 6.90
N THR A 266 -8.47 -17.29 6.33
CA THR A 266 -8.49 -17.64 4.90
C THR A 266 -9.87 -17.35 4.31
N GLY A 267 -9.97 -16.42 3.38
CA GLY A 267 -11.25 -16.03 2.76
C GLY A 267 -11.05 -15.28 1.44
N GLN A 268 -12.05 -15.17 0.56
CA GLN A 268 -11.90 -14.48 -0.72
C GLN A 268 -11.66 -12.97 -0.49
N LYS A 269 -12.59 -12.32 0.21
CA LYS A 269 -12.43 -10.95 0.70
C LYS A 269 -12.45 -10.96 2.23
N ILE A 270 -11.41 -10.39 2.83
CA ILE A 270 -11.34 -10.14 4.27
C ILE A 270 -11.47 -8.63 4.47
N THR A 271 -12.55 -8.20 5.13
CA THR A 271 -12.86 -6.78 5.33
C THR A 271 -13.00 -6.45 6.81
N LEU A 272 -12.30 -5.42 7.27
CA LEU A 272 -12.42 -4.87 8.61
C LEU A 272 -12.89 -3.41 8.52
N THR A 273 -14.00 -3.09 9.18
CA THR A 273 -14.53 -1.72 9.30
C THR A 273 -14.88 -1.39 10.76
N ASP A 274 -15.23 -0.12 11.02
CA ASP A 274 -15.72 0.37 12.31
C ASP A 274 -14.79 0.06 13.49
N SER A 275 -13.49 0.28 13.32
CA SER A 275 -12.46 0.02 14.33
C SER A 275 -12.42 -1.44 14.83
N SER A 276 -12.66 -2.39 13.93
CA SER A 276 -12.53 -3.83 14.22
C SER A 276 -11.07 -4.25 14.30
N THR A 277 -10.78 -5.34 15.00
CA THR A 277 -9.39 -5.75 15.30
C THR A 277 -9.13 -7.24 15.11
N ILE A 278 -7.95 -7.56 14.60
CA ILE A 278 -7.37 -8.91 14.60
C ILE A 278 -6.04 -8.82 15.34
N VAL A 279 -5.87 -9.60 16.40
CA VAL A 279 -4.83 -9.39 17.40
C VAL A 279 -4.10 -10.70 17.72
N ALA A 280 -2.77 -10.65 17.60
CA ALA A 280 -1.83 -11.64 18.12
C ALA A 280 -0.71 -10.93 18.92
N ASP A 281 -1.12 -10.01 19.81
CA ASP A 281 -0.23 -9.22 20.64
C ASP A 281 0.31 -10.04 21.81
N ILE A 282 1.58 -9.82 22.15
CA ILE A 282 2.25 -10.46 23.27
C ILE A 282 2.12 -9.58 24.50
N GLN A 283 1.65 -10.18 25.59
CA GLN A 283 1.51 -9.54 26.90
C GLN A 283 2.29 -10.27 28.01
N ASP A 284 2.93 -11.39 27.66
CA ASP A 284 3.73 -12.23 28.54
C ASP A 284 5.18 -12.29 28.06
N ASN A 285 5.99 -13.12 28.71
CA ASN A 285 7.40 -13.30 28.35
C ASN A 285 7.59 -14.34 27.24
N LYS A 286 6.53 -14.69 26.47
CA LYS A 286 6.60 -15.70 25.41
C LYS A 286 6.65 -15.04 24.06
N ASN A 287 7.47 -15.61 23.17
CA ASN A 287 7.49 -15.20 21.78
C ASN A 287 6.14 -15.49 21.12
N GLY A 288 5.66 -14.54 20.33
CA GLY A 288 4.42 -14.66 19.57
C GLY A 288 4.59 -15.65 18.41
N GLN A 289 3.48 -16.24 18.00
CA GLN A 289 3.43 -17.00 16.75
C GLN A 289 3.06 -16.08 15.59
N ARG A 290 3.55 -16.42 14.40
CA ARG A 290 3.25 -15.64 13.19
C ARG A 290 1.77 -15.69 12.86
N MET A 291 1.18 -14.52 12.64
CA MET A 291 -0.18 -14.39 12.11
C MET A 291 -0.16 -14.58 10.59
N ILE A 292 -1.14 -15.32 10.06
CA ILE A 292 -1.25 -15.61 8.63
C ILE A 292 -2.62 -15.16 8.12
N ILE A 293 -2.62 -14.30 7.10
CA ILE A 293 -3.82 -13.82 6.42
C ILE A 293 -3.72 -14.22 4.95
N ASN A 294 -4.60 -15.11 4.50
CA ASN A 294 -4.71 -15.52 3.10
C ASN A 294 -6.01 -14.98 2.52
N ALA A 295 -5.91 -14.18 1.46
CA ALA A 295 -7.09 -13.67 0.78
C ALA A 295 -6.88 -13.48 -0.73
N SER A 296 -7.94 -13.13 -1.44
CA SER A 296 -7.78 -12.41 -2.71
C SER A 296 -7.68 -10.91 -2.46
N HIS A 297 -8.56 -10.38 -1.61
CA HIS A 297 -8.60 -8.96 -1.25
C HIS A 297 -8.60 -8.81 0.27
N LEU A 298 -7.62 -8.09 0.82
CA LEU A 298 -7.61 -7.66 2.22
C LEU A 298 -7.88 -6.15 2.27
N SER A 299 -8.89 -5.74 3.03
CA SER A 299 -9.25 -4.32 3.19
C SER A 299 -9.41 -3.96 4.67
N ILE A 300 -8.63 -2.99 5.13
CA ILE A 300 -8.59 -2.50 6.52
C ILE A 300 -9.00 -1.03 6.51
N GLN A 301 -10.18 -0.72 7.04
CA GLN A 301 -10.79 0.61 6.94
C GLN A 301 -11.32 1.13 8.28
N ASP A 302 -11.63 2.43 8.34
CA ASP A 302 -12.31 3.09 9.47
C ASP A 302 -11.62 2.90 10.84
N GLY A 303 -10.28 2.95 10.86
CA GLY A 303 -9.47 2.79 12.05
C GLY A 303 -9.38 1.35 12.55
N SER A 304 -9.70 0.38 11.70
CA SER A 304 -9.53 -1.05 11.99
C SER A 304 -8.06 -1.46 11.98
N GLN A 305 -7.70 -2.50 12.73
CA GLN A 305 -6.30 -2.85 12.94
C GLN A 305 -6.04 -4.36 12.89
N ILE A 306 -4.94 -4.75 12.26
CA ILE A 306 -4.37 -6.09 12.35
C ILE A 306 -3.00 -5.96 13.02
N THR A 307 -2.86 -6.53 14.22
CA THR A 307 -1.68 -6.30 15.07
C THR A 307 -1.07 -7.61 15.58
N SER A 308 0.26 -7.66 15.56
CA SER A 308 1.06 -8.59 16.37
C SER A 308 2.12 -7.75 17.08
N THR A 309 1.73 -7.13 18.20
CA THR A 309 2.61 -6.21 18.93
C THR A 309 3.18 -6.87 20.19
N ALA A 310 4.49 -6.79 20.40
CA ALA A 310 5.10 -7.04 21.70
C ALA A 310 4.79 -5.86 22.62
N LYS A 311 3.84 -5.98 23.57
CA LYS A 311 3.35 -4.83 24.34
C LYS A 311 4.36 -4.34 25.38
N GLU A 312 4.08 -3.15 25.92
CA GLU A 312 4.82 -2.60 27.06
C GLU A 312 4.99 -3.67 28.15
N LYS A 313 6.25 -3.87 28.58
CA LYS A 313 6.68 -4.89 29.58
C LYS A 313 6.70 -6.34 29.11
N SER A 314 6.39 -6.66 27.85
CA SER A 314 6.59 -8.02 27.34
C SER A 314 8.07 -8.25 27.04
N GLN A 315 8.62 -9.39 27.47
CA GLN A 315 9.97 -9.83 27.10
C GLN A 315 10.00 -10.70 25.84
N GLY A 316 8.84 -11.12 25.35
CA GLY A 316 8.72 -11.97 24.17
C GLY A 316 8.77 -11.17 22.86
N ASN A 317 9.41 -11.72 21.84
CA ASN A 317 9.48 -11.13 20.50
C ASN A 317 8.14 -11.31 19.76
N SER A 318 7.69 -10.26 19.06
CA SER A 318 6.52 -10.30 18.18
C SER A 318 6.64 -11.43 17.14
N GLY A 319 5.53 -12.11 16.84
CA GLY A 319 5.50 -13.25 15.92
C GLY A 319 5.58 -12.87 14.44
N GLY A 320 5.34 -11.60 14.11
CA GLY A 320 5.25 -11.13 12.72
C GLY A 320 3.90 -11.42 12.07
N ILE A 321 3.70 -10.82 10.90
CA ILE A 321 2.49 -11.05 10.09
C ILE A 321 2.89 -11.39 8.65
N THR A 322 2.25 -12.41 8.10
CA THR A 322 2.30 -12.72 6.66
C THR A 322 0.93 -12.52 6.05
N VAL A 323 0.86 -11.67 5.03
CA VAL A 323 -0.32 -11.44 4.21
C VAL A 323 -0.05 -11.97 2.81
N ASN A 324 -0.82 -12.96 2.38
CA ASN A 324 -0.84 -13.46 1.02
C ASN A 324 -2.18 -13.09 0.40
N ALA A 325 -2.22 -12.01 -0.38
CA ALA A 325 -3.42 -11.53 -1.05
C ALA A 325 -3.27 -11.67 -2.56
N THR A 326 -4.05 -12.52 -3.24
CA THR A 326 -3.84 -12.78 -4.67
C THR A 326 -4.12 -11.58 -5.58
N GLU A 327 -4.88 -10.59 -5.10
CA GLU A 327 -5.21 -9.37 -5.84
C GLU A 327 -4.74 -8.11 -5.10
N THR A 328 -5.32 -7.78 -3.94
CA THR A 328 -5.07 -6.47 -3.30
C THR A 328 -4.91 -6.51 -1.78
N VAL A 329 -4.10 -5.58 -1.26
CA VAL A 329 -4.05 -5.18 0.14
C VAL A 329 -4.31 -3.68 0.25
N GLU A 330 -5.38 -3.30 0.95
CA GLU A 330 -5.80 -1.91 1.15
C GLU A 330 -5.80 -1.57 2.64
N VAL A 331 -5.15 -0.46 3.00
CA VAL A 331 -5.17 0.11 4.35
C VAL A 331 -5.58 1.57 4.23
N ILE A 332 -6.81 1.90 4.61
CA ILE A 332 -7.44 3.17 4.26
C ILE A 332 -7.99 3.89 5.48
N GLY A 333 -7.64 5.16 5.62
CA GLY A 333 -8.31 6.09 6.52
C GLY A 333 -8.00 5.91 8.00
N THR A 334 -8.81 6.58 8.80
CA THR A 334 -8.77 6.56 10.27
C THR A 334 -10.17 6.33 10.84
N SER A 335 -10.28 6.10 12.14
CA SER A 335 -11.58 6.00 12.80
C SER A 335 -12.34 7.33 12.72
N ASN A 336 -13.67 7.23 12.63
CA ASN A 336 -14.57 8.40 12.58
C ASN A 336 -14.68 9.17 13.92
N ASN A 337 -13.82 8.89 14.90
CA ASN A 337 -13.86 9.54 16.21
C ASN A 337 -12.98 10.80 16.23
N GLU A 338 -13.60 11.97 16.29
CA GLU A 338 -12.91 13.28 16.26
C GLU A 338 -11.98 13.55 17.45
N GLN A 339 -12.17 12.85 18.58
CA GLN A 339 -11.36 13.02 19.79
C GLN A 339 -10.16 12.06 19.88
N ASP A 340 -10.22 10.92 19.18
CA ASP A 340 -9.23 9.85 19.21
C ASP A 340 -9.27 9.11 17.86
N SER A 341 -8.81 9.82 16.82
CA SER A 341 -8.74 9.33 15.44
C SER A 341 -7.62 8.30 15.33
N LYS A 342 -7.98 7.03 15.21
CA LYS A 342 -7.05 5.89 15.14
C LYS A 342 -6.81 5.53 13.69
N PRO A 343 -5.56 5.38 13.22
CA PRO A 343 -5.31 4.97 11.85
C PRO A 343 -5.78 3.54 11.62
N SER A 344 -6.25 3.27 10.39
CA SER A 344 -6.31 1.91 9.88
C SER A 344 -4.88 1.38 9.76
N LYS A 345 -4.62 0.18 10.27
CA LYS A 345 -3.24 -0.25 10.51
C LYS A 345 -3.01 -1.75 10.33
N LEU A 346 -1.91 -2.11 9.69
CA LEU A 346 -1.31 -3.44 9.71
C LEU A 346 0.05 -3.33 10.41
N SER A 347 0.27 -4.04 11.52
CA SER A 347 1.51 -3.84 12.28
C SER A 347 2.09 -5.01 13.05
N SER A 348 3.41 -5.09 13.02
CA SER A 348 4.21 -5.98 13.85
C SER A 348 5.20 -5.19 14.72
N ASP A 349 4.66 -4.33 15.59
CA ASP A 349 5.48 -3.44 16.41
C ASP A 349 6.01 -4.10 17.70
N ALA A 350 6.93 -3.43 18.39
CA ALA A 350 7.31 -3.74 19.76
C ALA A 350 7.37 -2.49 20.65
N GLN A 351 6.87 -2.63 21.87
CA GLN A 351 6.75 -1.61 22.89
C GLN A 351 7.38 -2.05 24.22
N GLY A 352 7.90 -3.28 24.29
CA GLY A 352 8.60 -3.83 25.44
C GLY A 352 10.02 -4.26 25.08
N GLU A 353 10.61 -5.17 25.87
CA GLU A 353 11.99 -5.64 25.71
C GLU A 353 12.18 -6.61 24.53
N GLY A 354 11.09 -7.20 24.00
CA GLY A 354 11.14 -8.11 22.85
C GLY A 354 11.15 -7.38 21.50
N SER A 355 11.81 -7.95 20.49
CA SER A 355 11.90 -7.38 19.14
C SER A 355 10.57 -7.43 18.37
N ALA A 356 10.45 -6.53 17.39
CA ALA A 356 9.39 -6.57 16.39
C ALA A 356 9.55 -7.78 15.45
N GLY A 357 8.43 -8.35 14.98
CA GLY A 357 8.40 -9.64 14.29
C GLY A 357 8.49 -9.55 12.76
N GLY A 358 8.34 -8.34 12.22
CA GLY A 358 8.38 -8.05 10.79
C GLY A 358 7.06 -8.34 10.06
N LEU A 359 6.98 -7.85 8.82
CA LEU A 359 5.83 -7.99 7.94
C LEU A 359 6.25 -8.51 6.57
N ILE A 360 5.51 -9.49 6.05
CA ILE A 360 5.65 -9.97 4.67
C ILE A 360 4.30 -9.82 3.98
N ILE A 361 4.29 -9.10 2.85
CA ILE A 361 3.09 -8.87 2.04
C ILE A 361 3.37 -9.34 0.62
N ASN A 362 2.61 -10.33 0.16
CA ASN A 362 2.66 -10.82 -1.23
C ASN A 362 1.32 -10.54 -1.90
N THR A 363 1.32 -9.73 -2.96
CA THR A 363 0.09 -9.35 -3.68
C THR A 363 0.36 -8.84 -5.09
N LYS A 364 -0.68 -8.41 -5.82
CA LYS A 364 -0.51 -7.63 -7.05
C LYS A 364 -0.47 -6.14 -6.74
N TYR A 365 -1.36 -5.68 -5.85
CA TYR A 365 -1.54 -4.27 -5.52
C TYR A 365 -1.51 -4.01 -4.02
N VAL A 366 -0.74 -3.03 -3.58
CA VAL A 366 -0.82 -2.46 -2.23
C VAL A 366 -1.28 -1.00 -2.34
N ARG A 367 -2.30 -0.61 -1.58
CA ARG A 367 -2.77 0.77 -1.49
C ARG A 367 -2.88 1.23 -0.03
N LEU A 368 -2.19 2.30 0.31
CA LEU A 368 -2.36 3.05 1.55
C LEU A 368 -2.92 4.43 1.24
N GLU A 369 -4.00 4.80 1.90
CA GLU A 369 -4.70 6.05 1.61
C GLU A 369 -5.22 6.71 2.88
N ASP A 370 -5.31 8.04 2.88
CA ASP A 370 -5.93 8.84 3.94
C ASP A 370 -5.44 8.53 5.36
N GLY A 371 -4.15 8.23 5.52
CA GLY A 371 -3.52 7.94 6.82
C GLY A 371 -3.50 6.46 7.21
N GLY A 372 -3.76 5.56 6.26
CA GLY A 372 -3.52 4.13 6.45
C GLY A 372 -2.04 3.79 6.64
N LYS A 373 -1.74 2.81 7.51
CA LYS A 373 -0.35 2.52 7.92
C LYS A 373 0.03 1.05 7.87
N ILE A 374 1.26 0.78 7.46
CA ILE A 374 1.95 -0.51 7.58
C ILE A 374 3.22 -0.28 8.41
N THR A 375 3.32 -0.90 9.59
CA THR A 375 4.43 -0.61 10.52
C THR A 375 5.07 -1.84 11.15
N SER A 376 6.37 -1.75 11.41
CA SER A 376 7.11 -2.75 12.19
C SER A 376 8.17 -2.08 13.06
N SER A 377 7.68 -1.21 13.96
CA SER A 377 8.47 -0.24 14.72
C SER A 377 8.72 -0.67 16.18
N THR A 378 9.80 -0.22 16.81
CA THR A 378 10.10 -0.42 18.23
C THR A 378 10.15 0.87 19.04
N ILE A 379 9.73 0.82 20.30
CA ILE A 379 9.82 1.96 21.23
C ILE A 379 11.06 1.86 22.14
N ASP A 380 11.34 0.69 22.70
CA ASP A 380 12.41 0.50 23.68
C ASP A 380 13.73 0.01 23.02
N GLN A 381 14.59 -0.68 23.77
CA GLN A 381 15.90 -1.18 23.34
C GLN A 381 15.95 -2.16 22.15
N PRO A 382 14.91 -2.95 21.79
CA PRO A 382 15.10 -3.99 20.80
C PRO A 382 15.02 -3.49 19.35
N ASP A 383 15.63 -4.27 18.46
CA ASP A 383 15.66 -3.98 17.03
C ASP A 383 14.27 -3.99 16.38
N GLY A 384 14.09 -3.09 15.41
CA GLY A 384 12.97 -3.04 14.48
C GLY A 384 12.83 -4.30 13.64
N GLY A 385 11.59 -4.66 13.32
CA GLY A 385 11.31 -5.77 12.42
C GLY A 385 11.28 -5.29 10.97
N ASN A 386 11.73 -6.13 10.04
CA ASN A 386 11.79 -5.77 8.62
C ASN A 386 10.40 -5.81 7.96
N ILE A 387 10.20 -4.98 6.94
CA ILE A 387 9.01 -5.01 6.07
C ILE A 387 9.44 -5.44 4.67
N LEU A 388 8.85 -6.52 4.17
CA LEU A 388 8.99 -6.99 2.79
C LEU A 388 7.64 -6.91 2.06
N ILE A 389 7.58 -6.11 1.00
CA ILE A 389 6.42 -6.00 0.12
C ILE A 389 6.81 -6.51 -1.27
N ASN A 390 6.16 -7.58 -1.70
CA ASN A 390 6.21 -8.10 -3.06
C ASN A 390 4.86 -7.85 -3.72
N ALA A 391 4.74 -6.76 -4.49
CA ALA A 391 3.53 -6.37 -5.19
C ALA A 391 3.77 -6.45 -6.70
N SER A 392 3.26 -7.47 -7.39
CA SER A 392 3.65 -7.71 -8.80
C SER A 392 3.27 -6.59 -9.78
N GLU A 393 2.36 -5.68 -9.41
CA GLU A 393 1.90 -4.59 -10.27
C GLU A 393 2.12 -3.20 -9.68
N SER A 394 1.58 -2.88 -8.50
CA SER A 394 1.85 -1.56 -7.91
C SER A 394 1.82 -1.49 -6.39
N VAL A 395 2.55 -0.50 -5.87
CA VAL A 395 2.45 0.00 -4.50
C VAL A 395 2.11 1.48 -4.57
N GLU A 396 0.99 1.88 -3.95
CA GLU A 396 0.49 3.25 -3.97
C GLU A 396 0.29 3.77 -2.54
N LEU A 397 0.94 4.88 -2.22
CA LEU A 397 0.82 5.59 -0.96
C LEU A 397 0.29 6.99 -1.26
N ILE A 398 -0.90 7.30 -0.78
CA ILE A 398 -1.61 8.53 -1.14
C ILE A 398 -2.06 9.26 0.12
N GLY A 399 -1.70 10.52 0.19
CA GLY A 399 -2.36 11.47 1.07
C GLY A 399 -2.04 11.30 2.54
N ARG A 400 -2.81 12.06 3.32
CA ARG A 400 -2.76 12.11 4.78
C ARG A 400 -4.18 12.19 5.29
N ALA A 401 -4.46 11.61 6.44
CA ALA A 401 -5.75 11.75 7.11
C ALA A 401 -6.13 13.22 7.25
N SER A 402 -7.36 13.59 6.90
CA SER A 402 -7.89 14.96 7.11
C SER A 402 -7.71 15.43 8.57
N GLN A 403 -7.49 16.73 8.80
CA GLN A 403 -7.35 17.28 10.16
C GLN A 403 -8.65 17.08 10.95
N ARG A 404 -8.75 15.95 11.65
CA ARG A 404 -9.80 15.67 12.63
C ARG A 404 -9.13 15.45 14.00
N GLY A 405 -9.08 16.49 14.82
CA GLY A 405 -8.56 16.44 16.21
C GLY A 405 -7.13 16.97 16.42
N ARG A 406 -6.56 16.75 17.61
CA ARG A 406 -5.19 17.16 18.03
C ARG A 406 -4.09 16.20 17.56
N ALA A 407 -4.28 15.46 16.47
CA ALA A 407 -3.26 14.56 15.97
C ALA A 407 -2.04 15.37 15.49
N ASN A 408 -0.83 14.99 15.91
CA ASN A 408 0.39 15.59 15.37
C ASN A 408 0.42 15.39 13.85
N ASP A 409 0.90 16.38 13.09
CA ASP A 409 0.89 16.29 11.63
C ASP A 409 1.59 15.02 11.11
N ARG A 410 2.67 14.58 11.76
CA ARG A 410 3.41 13.36 11.42
C ARG A 410 2.60 12.06 11.57
N ASP A 411 1.57 12.03 12.42
CA ASP A 411 0.75 10.84 12.60
C ASP A 411 -0.34 10.67 11.54
N ARG A 412 -0.47 11.63 10.62
CA ARG A 412 -1.55 11.66 9.62
C ARG A 412 -1.18 11.03 8.28
N ALA A 413 0.11 10.90 7.97
CA ALA A 413 0.52 10.41 6.67
C ALA A 413 0.15 8.93 6.44
N SER A 414 -0.24 8.62 5.21
CA SER A 414 -0.19 7.24 4.72
C SER A 414 1.27 6.79 4.71
N ALA A 415 1.59 5.70 5.40
CA ALA A 415 2.99 5.40 5.67
C ALA A 415 3.33 3.90 5.70
N ILE A 416 4.49 3.57 5.15
CA ILE A 416 5.22 2.32 5.44
C ILE A 416 6.40 2.70 6.32
N SER A 417 6.46 2.17 7.55
CA SER A 417 7.47 2.63 8.51
C SER A 417 8.07 1.53 9.41
N VAL A 418 9.39 1.60 9.55
CA VAL A 418 10.19 0.85 10.53
C VAL A 418 10.96 1.86 11.36
N GLN A 419 10.41 2.22 12.52
CA GLN A 419 10.99 3.24 13.38
C GLN A 419 11.45 2.62 14.71
N THR A 420 12.62 2.99 15.19
CA THR A 420 13.12 2.57 16.51
C THR A 420 13.37 3.79 17.39
N ARG A 421 12.72 3.88 18.55
CA ARG A 421 12.96 5.00 19.47
C ARG A 421 14.07 4.75 20.49
N GLY A 422 14.25 3.52 20.93
CA GLY A 422 15.30 3.16 21.88
C GLY A 422 16.63 2.85 21.21
N GLU A 423 17.49 2.09 21.91
CA GLU A 423 18.89 1.87 21.54
C GLU A 423 19.11 0.89 20.37
N GLY A 424 18.06 0.15 19.96
CA GLY A 424 18.13 -0.85 18.90
C GLY A 424 18.27 -0.28 17.49
N LYS A 425 18.65 -1.12 16.52
CA LYS A 425 18.66 -0.74 15.10
C LYS A 425 17.23 -0.68 14.57
N ALA A 426 16.93 0.29 13.70
CA ALA A 426 15.69 0.23 12.92
C ALA A 426 15.71 -0.95 11.93
N GLY A 427 14.53 -1.53 11.68
CA GLY A 427 14.37 -2.58 10.68
C GLY A 427 14.59 -2.03 9.26
N ASP A 428 14.68 -2.92 8.27
CA ASP A 428 14.84 -2.54 6.87
C ASP A 428 13.49 -2.61 6.11
N ILE A 429 13.33 -1.80 5.06
CA ILE A 429 12.18 -1.84 4.15
C ILE A 429 12.64 -2.32 2.78
N THR A 430 12.02 -3.38 2.25
CA THR A 430 12.20 -3.83 0.88
C THR A 430 10.87 -3.83 0.12
N ILE A 431 10.83 -3.14 -1.01
CA ILE A 431 9.66 -3.08 -1.91
C ILE A 431 10.06 -3.58 -3.29
N ASN A 432 9.42 -4.65 -3.74
CA ASN A 432 9.54 -5.16 -5.11
C ASN A 432 8.21 -4.97 -5.82
N THR A 433 8.21 -4.19 -6.90
CA THR A 433 7.00 -3.92 -7.68
C THR A 433 7.27 -3.58 -9.14
N GLN A 434 6.23 -3.41 -9.95
CA GLN A 434 6.38 -2.80 -11.27
C GLN A 434 6.34 -1.28 -11.16
N ARG A 435 5.37 -0.73 -10.41
CA ARG A 435 5.22 0.72 -10.22
C ARG A 435 5.07 1.11 -8.75
N LEU A 436 5.86 2.08 -8.31
CA LEU A 436 5.71 2.70 -6.99
C LEU A 436 5.22 4.15 -7.15
N LYS A 437 4.14 4.50 -6.45
CA LYS A 437 3.58 5.85 -6.42
C LYS A 437 3.49 6.35 -4.98
N ILE A 438 4.06 7.50 -4.70
CA ILE A 438 3.96 8.14 -3.38
C ILE A 438 3.57 9.59 -3.60
N GLN A 439 2.42 9.98 -3.09
CA GLN A 439 1.84 11.29 -3.37
C GLN A 439 1.23 11.96 -2.15
N GLU A 440 1.00 13.27 -2.27
CA GLU A 440 0.13 14.04 -1.37
C GLU A 440 0.57 13.97 0.10
N GLY A 441 1.88 13.87 0.33
CA GLY A 441 2.46 13.85 1.67
C GLY A 441 2.56 12.49 2.33
N ALA A 442 2.41 11.42 1.55
CA ALA A 442 2.66 10.07 2.03
C ALA A 442 4.16 9.76 2.15
N GLU A 443 4.53 8.80 2.99
CA GLU A 443 5.92 8.60 3.44
C GLU A 443 6.35 7.12 3.48
N ILE A 444 7.62 6.84 3.14
CA ILE A 444 8.33 5.59 3.44
C ILE A 444 9.49 5.94 4.36
N ILE A 445 9.53 5.33 5.55
CA ILE A 445 10.43 5.76 6.62
C ILE A 445 11.14 4.56 7.27
N ALA A 446 12.48 4.59 7.27
CA ALA A 446 13.32 3.67 8.04
C ALA A 446 14.25 4.45 8.96
N SER A 447 13.80 4.72 10.19
CA SER A 447 14.47 5.69 11.06
C SER A 447 14.70 5.21 12.48
N THR A 448 15.76 5.70 13.10
CA THR A 448 16.02 5.54 14.53
C THR A 448 16.06 6.91 15.23
N PHE A 449 15.57 6.96 16.46
CA PHE A 449 15.65 8.14 17.32
C PHE A 449 16.63 7.94 18.47
N GLY A 450 16.98 6.69 18.78
CA GLY A 450 17.99 6.35 19.78
C GLY A 450 19.34 5.99 19.16
N THR A 451 20.21 5.34 19.93
CA THR A 451 21.64 5.17 19.60
C THR A 451 21.94 4.17 18.49
N GLY A 452 21.00 3.31 18.13
CA GLY A 452 21.16 2.33 17.06
C GLY A 452 21.21 2.99 15.68
N ASP A 453 21.61 2.22 14.66
CA ASP A 453 21.65 2.70 13.27
C ASP A 453 20.25 2.75 12.64
N GLY A 454 20.09 3.63 11.65
CA GLY A 454 18.91 3.68 10.79
C GLY A 454 18.77 2.41 9.94
N GLY A 455 17.56 2.18 9.44
CA GLY A 455 17.24 1.03 8.60
C GLY A 455 17.51 1.34 7.13
N ASP A 456 17.87 0.32 6.35
CA ASP A 456 18.05 0.48 4.91
C ASP A 456 16.70 0.43 4.19
N ILE A 457 16.57 1.20 3.11
CA ILE A 457 15.42 1.15 2.20
C ILE A 457 15.88 0.67 0.83
N ILE A 458 15.29 -0.43 0.36
CA ILE A 458 15.55 -1.01 -0.96
C ILE A 458 14.25 -1.01 -1.77
N ILE A 459 14.24 -0.31 -2.90
CA ILE A 459 13.09 -0.24 -3.81
C ILE A 459 13.51 -0.74 -5.18
N ASN A 460 12.84 -1.78 -5.65
CA ASN A 460 13.00 -2.33 -6.99
C ASN A 460 11.66 -2.20 -7.72
N ALA A 461 11.56 -1.25 -8.65
CA ALA A 461 10.38 -1.00 -9.46
C ALA A 461 10.69 -1.27 -10.94
N SER A 462 10.15 -2.33 -11.55
CA SER A 462 10.55 -2.72 -12.91
C SER A 462 10.12 -1.77 -14.03
N ASP A 463 9.34 -0.72 -13.74
CA ASP A 463 8.88 0.29 -14.68
C ASP A 463 9.08 1.73 -14.14
N LEU A 464 8.26 2.16 -13.17
CA LEU A 464 8.20 3.56 -12.76
C LEU A 464 8.20 3.73 -11.25
N ILE A 465 8.98 4.71 -10.79
CA ILE A 465 8.80 5.32 -9.47
C ILE A 465 8.37 6.77 -9.67
N TYR A 466 7.25 7.14 -9.06
CA TYR A 466 6.68 8.48 -9.15
C TYR A 466 6.46 9.05 -7.74
N LEU A 467 7.21 10.10 -7.43
CA LEU A 467 7.20 10.81 -6.15
C LEU A 467 6.67 12.23 -6.35
N ASP A 468 5.59 12.57 -5.65
CA ASP A 468 4.86 13.82 -5.87
C ASP A 468 4.44 14.45 -4.55
N GLY A 469 5.10 15.53 -4.15
CA GLY A 469 4.71 16.26 -2.96
C GLY A 469 3.39 17.03 -3.16
N THR A 470 3.08 17.93 -2.25
CA THR A 470 1.97 18.89 -2.40
C THR A 470 2.38 20.25 -1.88
N THR A 471 2.01 21.30 -2.62
CA THR A 471 2.41 22.68 -2.35
C THR A 471 1.38 23.46 -1.52
N SER A 472 0.33 22.83 -0.98
CA SER A 472 -0.67 23.53 -0.16
C SER A 472 -1.06 22.79 1.11
N ASN A 473 -0.77 23.39 2.25
CA ASN A 473 -1.70 23.35 3.38
C ASN A 473 -2.23 24.78 3.58
N ASN A 474 -3.48 24.92 4.03
CA ASN A 474 -4.18 26.21 4.03
C ASN A 474 -3.61 27.25 5.03
N ASN A 475 -2.54 26.95 5.78
CA ASN A 475 -2.03 27.80 6.86
C ASN A 475 -0.49 27.90 6.98
N SER A 476 0.31 27.23 6.16
CA SER A 476 1.75 27.44 6.04
C SER A 476 2.22 27.28 4.60
N ASN A 477 3.17 28.13 4.20
CA ASN A 477 3.85 28.04 2.89
C ASN A 477 4.81 26.83 2.81
N ASP A 478 4.81 25.93 3.80
CA ASP A 478 5.65 24.75 3.78
C ASP A 478 4.96 23.64 2.95
N PRO A 479 5.61 23.16 1.87
CA PRO A 479 5.08 22.06 1.09
C PRO A 479 4.93 20.81 1.98
N ILE A 480 3.81 20.13 1.84
CA ILE A 480 3.64 18.79 2.39
C ILE A 480 4.42 17.84 1.46
N LYS A 481 5.62 17.47 1.89
CA LYS A 481 6.52 16.61 1.12
C LYS A 481 6.08 15.16 1.13
N SER A 482 6.09 14.51 -0.03
CA SER A 482 6.13 13.05 -0.11
C SER A 482 7.58 12.57 -0.01
N ARG A 483 7.83 11.55 0.81
CA ARG A 483 9.18 11.28 1.34
C ARG A 483 9.56 9.80 1.26
N ILE A 484 10.81 9.53 0.87
CA ILE A 484 11.51 8.26 1.11
C ILE A 484 12.74 8.58 1.95
N VAL A 485 12.76 8.15 3.21
CA VAL A 485 13.78 8.63 4.15
C VAL A 485 14.36 7.55 5.06
N ALA A 486 15.69 7.57 5.19
CA ALA A 486 16.44 6.69 6.08
C ALA A 486 17.30 7.53 7.04
N GLU A 487 16.85 7.68 8.28
CA GLU A 487 17.31 8.78 9.16
C GLU A 487 17.69 8.32 10.56
N THR A 488 18.58 9.06 11.22
CA THR A 488 18.90 8.86 12.64
C THR A 488 18.96 10.16 13.43
N GLY A 489 18.55 10.10 14.70
CA GLY A 489 18.86 11.12 15.69
C GLY A 489 18.03 12.39 15.58
N GLN A 490 16.86 12.36 14.92
CA GLN A 490 15.97 13.51 14.89
C GLN A 490 15.48 13.82 16.32
N GLU A 491 15.82 14.98 16.85
CA GLU A 491 15.45 15.37 18.22
C GLU A 491 13.91 15.42 18.36
N LEU A 492 13.34 14.51 19.14
CA LEU A 492 11.96 14.62 19.59
C LEU A 492 11.91 15.66 20.71
N LYS A 493 11.63 16.92 20.36
CA LYS A 493 11.35 17.97 21.35
C LYS A 493 10.01 17.69 22.02
N VAL A 494 10.04 17.03 23.18
CA VAL A 494 8.85 16.89 24.03
C VAL A 494 8.89 18.00 25.08
N ASN A 495 8.02 19.02 24.92
CA ASN A 495 7.87 20.14 25.86
C ASN A 495 9.17 20.94 26.12
N ASP A 496 9.93 21.26 25.07
CA ASP A 496 11.19 22.02 25.15
C ASP A 496 12.28 21.40 26.07
N ARG A 497 12.17 20.10 26.38
CA ARG A 497 13.24 19.33 27.01
C ARG A 497 13.85 18.40 25.96
N PRO A 498 15.20 18.39 25.82
CA PRO A 498 15.87 17.36 25.03
C PRO A 498 15.53 15.98 25.61
N ASP A 499 15.08 15.05 24.77
CA ASP A 499 14.96 13.65 25.15
C ASP A 499 16.38 13.12 25.47
N PRO A 500 16.63 12.45 26.62
CA PRO A 500 17.94 11.89 26.94
C PRO A 500 18.45 10.85 25.93
N LEU A 501 17.59 10.31 25.07
CA LEU A 501 17.98 9.45 23.94
C LEU A 501 18.50 10.32 22.78
N ILE A 502 19.80 10.64 22.82
CA ILE A 502 20.49 11.30 21.71
C ILE A 502 20.88 10.21 20.70
N GLY A 503 20.23 10.18 19.53
CA GLY A 503 20.53 9.16 18.54
C GLY A 503 21.89 9.32 17.88
N THR A 504 22.88 8.52 18.32
CA THR A 504 24.28 8.59 17.85
C THR A 504 24.60 7.65 16.68
N GLY A 505 23.66 6.81 16.26
CA GLY A 505 23.87 5.84 15.18
C GLY A 505 24.06 6.49 13.82
N ASN A 506 24.40 5.70 12.81
CA ASN A 506 24.50 6.13 11.42
C ASN A 506 23.13 6.14 10.73
N GLY A 507 22.96 6.99 9.73
CA GLY A 507 21.78 6.97 8.86
C GLY A 507 21.75 5.70 7.99
N GLY A 508 20.56 5.20 7.69
CA GLY A 508 20.40 4.06 6.79
C GLY A 508 20.66 4.43 5.33
N ASN A 509 20.98 3.44 4.50
CA ASN A 509 21.19 3.63 3.06
C ASN A 509 19.87 3.53 2.30
N ILE A 510 19.79 4.22 1.17
CA ILE A 510 18.67 4.09 0.22
C ILE A 510 19.21 3.58 -1.11
N SER A 511 18.62 2.49 -1.61
CA SER A 511 18.92 1.89 -2.91
C SER A 511 17.66 1.80 -3.76
N ILE A 512 17.66 2.46 -4.91
CA ILE A 512 16.52 2.56 -5.82
C ILE A 512 16.91 2.03 -7.18
N ASN A 513 16.14 1.08 -7.72
CA ASN A 513 16.29 0.55 -9.07
C ASN A 513 14.97 0.70 -9.85
N SER A 514 14.99 1.37 -11.01
CA SER A 514 13.81 1.46 -11.88
C SER A 514 14.11 1.70 -13.36
N GLN A 515 13.11 1.62 -14.25
CA GLN A 515 13.28 2.11 -15.62
C GLN A 515 13.18 3.63 -15.68
N ASN A 516 12.27 4.23 -14.91
CA ASN A 516 12.04 5.66 -14.87
C ASN A 516 11.85 6.12 -13.41
N LEU A 517 12.41 7.28 -13.07
CA LEU A 517 12.19 7.93 -11.77
C LEU A 517 11.74 9.37 -12.01
N THR A 518 10.59 9.74 -11.46
CA THR A 518 10.07 11.12 -11.45
C THR A 518 9.93 11.60 -10.01
N ILE A 519 10.50 12.77 -9.72
CA ILE A 519 10.41 13.46 -8.42
C ILE A 519 9.91 14.87 -8.70
N GLN A 520 8.83 15.29 -8.03
CA GLN A 520 8.29 16.62 -8.28
C GLN A 520 7.55 17.24 -7.08
N ASN A 521 7.31 18.55 -7.18
CA ASN A 521 6.46 19.31 -6.25
C ASN A 521 6.89 19.23 -4.77
N GLY A 522 8.19 19.31 -4.52
CA GLY A 522 8.80 19.27 -3.18
C GLY A 522 8.97 17.86 -2.62
N ALA A 523 8.82 16.82 -3.44
CA ALA A 523 9.10 15.46 -3.01
C ALA A 523 10.58 15.23 -2.70
N GLU A 524 10.88 14.34 -1.75
CA GLU A 524 12.21 14.19 -1.17
C GLU A 524 12.63 12.73 -1.02
N ILE A 525 13.86 12.44 -1.42
CA ILE A 525 14.56 11.18 -1.13
C ILE A 525 15.81 11.55 -0.33
N SER A 526 15.90 11.12 0.93
CA SER A 526 17.02 11.55 1.77
C SER A 526 17.51 10.52 2.78
N THR A 527 18.81 10.53 3.02
CA THR A 527 19.42 9.86 4.17
C THR A 527 19.94 10.92 5.13
N SER A 528 19.86 10.68 6.43
CA SER A 528 20.36 11.68 7.38
C SER A 528 20.86 11.13 8.71
N SER A 529 21.78 11.87 9.31
CA SER A 529 22.14 11.79 10.72
C SER A 529 22.16 13.19 11.33
N PHE A 530 21.23 13.45 12.26
CA PHE A 530 21.02 14.77 12.83
C PHE A 530 21.89 15.04 14.08
N GLN A 531 22.59 14.03 14.59
CA GLN A 531 23.43 14.16 15.79
C GLN A 531 24.92 14.19 15.44
N LYS A 532 25.74 14.43 16.46
CA LYS A 532 27.15 14.81 16.29
C LYS A 532 28.06 13.71 15.75
N THR A 533 27.74 12.44 16.03
CA THR A 533 28.70 11.34 15.83
C THR A 533 28.35 10.40 14.69
N GLY A 534 27.11 10.39 14.21
CA GLY A 534 26.64 9.45 13.21
C GLY A 534 26.88 9.95 11.78
N ASN A 535 27.41 9.08 10.91
CA ASN A 535 27.50 9.39 9.49
C ASN A 535 26.12 9.33 8.84
N ALA A 536 25.89 10.13 7.81
CA ALA A 536 24.73 9.92 6.93
C ALA A 536 24.89 8.61 6.15
N GLY A 537 23.77 7.99 5.78
CA GLY A 537 23.77 6.83 4.89
C GLY A 537 24.06 7.22 3.44
N ASN A 538 24.38 6.26 2.59
CA ASN A 538 24.57 6.50 1.16
C ASN A 538 23.25 6.38 0.38
N LEU A 539 23.17 7.10 -0.73
CA LEU A 539 22.03 7.08 -1.64
C LEU A 539 22.49 6.58 -3.01
N THR A 540 21.96 5.44 -3.45
CA THR A 540 22.25 4.85 -4.77
C THR A 540 20.98 4.76 -5.61
N ILE A 541 20.93 5.48 -6.73
CA ILE A 541 19.81 5.44 -7.68
C ILE A 541 20.31 4.88 -9.02
N ARG A 542 19.69 3.79 -9.47
CA ARG A 542 19.92 3.21 -10.79
C ARG A 542 18.64 3.24 -11.60
N VAL A 543 18.62 4.09 -12.61
CA VAL A 543 17.50 4.25 -13.55
C VAL A 543 17.95 3.76 -14.91
N GLN A 544 17.13 3.00 -15.64
CA GLN A 544 17.52 2.51 -16.97
C GLN A 544 17.40 3.60 -18.04
N ASN A 545 16.32 4.39 -17.99
CA ASN A 545 16.02 5.43 -18.96
C ASN A 545 16.23 6.81 -18.31
N THR A 546 15.15 7.48 -17.88
CA THR A 546 15.21 8.88 -17.46
C THR A 546 14.99 9.03 -15.96
N LEU A 547 15.89 9.78 -15.32
CA LEU A 547 15.64 10.43 -14.03
C LEU A 547 15.19 11.87 -14.29
N GLN A 548 13.99 12.22 -13.86
CA GLN A 548 13.43 13.56 -13.96
C GLN A 548 13.11 14.11 -12.57
N SER A 549 13.73 15.24 -12.21
CA SER A 549 13.39 16.02 -11.02
C SER A 549 12.85 17.38 -11.43
N ASN A 550 11.71 17.78 -10.85
CA ASN A 550 11.09 19.09 -11.07
C ASN A 550 10.60 19.67 -9.74
N ASN A 551 11.40 20.53 -9.12
CA ASN A 551 11.26 20.94 -7.72
C ASN A 551 11.38 19.75 -6.75
N GLY A 552 12.33 18.84 -6.98
CA GLY A 552 12.53 17.65 -6.15
C GLY A 552 13.91 17.62 -5.49
N THR A 553 14.01 17.01 -4.31
CA THR A 553 15.27 16.95 -3.54
C THR A 553 15.77 15.51 -3.42
N ILE A 554 17.04 15.29 -3.74
CA ILE A 554 17.80 14.06 -3.46
C ILE A 554 18.97 14.45 -2.57
N SER A 555 19.02 13.97 -1.33
CA SER A 555 20.05 14.45 -0.40
C SER A 555 20.60 13.43 0.58
N THR A 556 21.80 13.73 1.07
CA THR A 556 22.39 13.08 2.24
C THR A 556 22.87 14.16 3.21
N LEU A 557 22.56 14.00 4.49
CA LEU A 557 22.84 15.03 5.50
C LEU A 557 23.48 14.45 6.75
N ALA A 558 24.61 15.02 7.17
CA ALA A 558 25.17 14.80 8.50
C ALA A 558 25.30 16.14 9.25
N ASN A 559 25.11 16.12 10.56
CA ASN A 559 25.28 17.34 11.35
C ASN A 559 26.77 17.64 11.59
N GLU A 560 27.51 16.72 12.22
CA GLU A 560 28.95 16.90 12.48
C GLU A 560 29.86 15.76 11.92
N ALA A 561 29.31 14.62 11.49
CA ALA A 561 30.10 13.52 10.94
C ALA A 561 30.18 13.54 9.40
N SER A 562 30.43 12.41 8.74
CA SER A 562 30.53 12.32 7.27
C SER A 562 29.16 12.39 6.57
N GLY A 563 29.06 13.18 5.50
CA GLY A 563 27.82 13.53 4.80
C GLY A 563 27.19 12.44 3.93
N GLY A 564 27.80 11.26 3.79
CA GLY A 564 27.31 10.16 2.95
C GLY A 564 27.42 10.47 1.45
N ASN A 565 27.52 9.44 0.60
CA ASN A 565 27.71 9.62 -0.84
C ASN A 565 26.39 9.48 -1.61
N ILE A 566 26.27 10.23 -2.71
CA ILE A 566 25.19 10.10 -3.70
C ILE A 566 25.77 9.53 -4.99
N THR A 567 25.23 8.40 -5.46
CA THR A 567 25.57 7.81 -6.75
C THR A 567 24.30 7.61 -7.58
N ILE A 568 24.24 8.27 -8.73
CA ILE A 568 23.11 8.19 -9.66
C ILE A 568 23.61 7.74 -11.03
N SER A 569 22.97 6.71 -11.58
CA SER A 569 23.16 6.30 -12.97
C SER A 569 21.82 6.28 -13.72
N ALA A 570 21.74 6.93 -14.87
CA ALA A 570 20.58 6.93 -15.77
C ALA A 570 21.05 7.00 -17.23
N GLN A 571 20.15 6.80 -18.20
CA GLN A 571 20.44 7.21 -19.58
C GLN A 571 20.41 8.75 -19.66
N ASP A 572 19.33 9.35 -19.15
CA ASP A 572 19.14 10.81 -19.12
C ASP A 572 18.90 11.27 -17.68
N ILE A 573 19.59 12.34 -17.26
CA ILE A 573 19.29 13.04 -16.00
C ILE A 573 18.77 14.44 -16.35
N ARG A 574 17.57 14.77 -15.87
CA ARG A 574 16.91 16.06 -16.11
C ARG A 574 16.51 16.72 -14.80
N LEU A 575 17.11 17.87 -14.50
CA LEU A 575 16.82 18.70 -13.32
C LEU A 575 16.18 20.02 -13.79
N ARG A 576 15.05 20.38 -13.18
CA ARG A 576 14.29 21.59 -13.52
C ARG A 576 13.65 22.23 -12.28
N GLY A 577 13.24 23.49 -12.41
CA GLY A 577 12.73 24.28 -11.30
C GLY A 577 13.81 24.43 -10.23
N ASN A 578 13.44 24.24 -8.96
CA ASN A 578 14.35 24.20 -7.81
C ASN A 578 14.64 22.74 -7.41
N SER A 579 15.35 22.00 -8.27
CA SER A 579 15.70 20.60 -8.00
C SER A 579 17.12 20.48 -7.46
N ASP A 580 17.26 19.76 -6.35
CA ASP A 580 18.52 19.65 -5.63
C ASP A 580 19.06 18.23 -5.62
N ILE A 581 20.35 18.08 -5.92
CA ILE A 581 21.15 16.91 -5.56
C ILE A 581 22.24 17.36 -4.60
N ARG A 582 22.12 16.99 -3.32
CA ARG A 582 22.95 17.59 -2.27
C ARG A 582 23.51 16.62 -1.23
N THR A 583 24.81 16.65 -1.01
CA THR A 583 25.46 16.12 0.20
C THR A 583 25.83 17.29 1.11
N ASN A 584 25.62 17.16 2.43
CA ASN A 584 25.85 18.26 3.35
C ASN A 584 26.31 17.83 4.74
N VAL A 585 27.42 18.41 5.20
CA VAL A 585 27.84 18.42 6.60
C VAL A 585 27.65 19.81 7.20
N ALA A 586 26.75 19.93 8.17
CA ALA A 586 26.29 21.22 8.68
C ALA A 586 27.37 22.00 9.44
N SER A 587 28.07 21.38 10.39
CA SER A 587 29.04 22.09 11.25
C SER A 587 30.25 21.26 11.71
N GLY A 588 30.43 20.04 11.22
CA GLY A 588 31.57 19.19 11.60
C GLY A 588 32.73 19.17 10.61
N VAL A 589 33.81 18.48 11.02
CA VAL A 589 35.02 18.28 10.22
C VAL A 589 34.95 17.05 9.31
N GLY A 590 33.82 16.34 9.31
CA GLY A 590 33.58 15.21 8.41
C GLY A 590 33.64 15.61 6.94
N GLY A 591 33.84 14.62 6.06
CA GLY A 591 33.81 14.85 4.62
C GLY A 591 32.40 15.15 4.13
N GLY A 592 32.27 16.07 3.17
CA GLY A 592 30.98 16.53 2.61
C GLY A 592 30.16 15.42 1.97
N GLY A 593 30.82 14.36 1.51
CA GLY A 593 30.20 13.25 0.78
C GLY A 593 30.27 13.47 -0.72
N ASP A 594 30.70 12.47 -1.47
CA ASP A 594 30.91 12.60 -2.91
C ASP A 594 29.58 12.47 -3.69
N ILE A 595 29.45 13.22 -4.78
CA ILE A 595 28.35 13.11 -5.75
C ILE A 595 28.91 12.57 -7.05
N THR A 596 28.40 11.42 -7.51
CA THR A 596 28.71 10.86 -8.83
C THR A 596 27.44 10.70 -9.64
N LEU A 597 27.36 11.43 -10.76
CA LEU A 597 26.28 11.31 -11.73
C LEU A 597 26.82 10.68 -13.01
N THR A 598 26.22 9.58 -13.46
CA THR A 598 26.60 8.89 -14.71
C THR A 598 25.42 8.85 -15.66
N ALA A 599 25.56 9.45 -16.85
CA ALA A 599 24.50 9.50 -17.85
C ALA A 599 25.01 9.71 -19.27
N GLU A 600 24.20 9.39 -20.28
CA GLU A 600 24.46 9.79 -21.67
C GLU A 600 24.31 11.31 -21.83
N GLU A 601 23.33 11.90 -21.15
CA GLU A 601 23.15 13.35 -21.04
C GLU A 601 22.73 13.78 -19.63
N ILE A 602 23.25 14.93 -19.18
CA ILE A 602 22.79 15.61 -17.97
C ILE A 602 22.31 17.01 -18.36
N LEU A 603 21.04 17.29 -18.11
CA LEU A 603 20.41 18.58 -18.33
C LEU A 603 19.96 19.18 -17.01
N ALA A 604 20.45 20.37 -16.68
CA ALA A 604 20.03 21.14 -15.52
C ALA A 604 19.57 22.53 -15.96
N PHE A 605 18.40 22.96 -15.49
CA PHE A 605 17.82 24.24 -15.86
C PHE A 605 17.18 24.92 -14.66
N ASP A 606 16.81 26.19 -14.86
CA ASP A 606 16.18 27.03 -13.84
C ASP A 606 17.13 27.18 -12.64
N ASP A 607 16.68 26.87 -11.43
CA ASP A 607 17.36 27.05 -10.14
C ASP A 607 17.81 25.70 -9.56
N SER A 608 18.27 24.78 -10.43
CA SER A 608 18.58 23.41 -10.04
C SER A 608 20.06 23.21 -9.71
N ASP A 609 20.34 22.63 -8.55
CA ASP A 609 21.69 22.62 -7.97
C ASP A 609 22.27 21.22 -7.72
N ILE A 610 23.61 21.14 -7.79
CA ILE A 610 24.41 19.95 -7.46
C ILE A 610 25.50 20.36 -6.46
N LEU A 611 25.31 19.98 -5.20
CA LEU A 611 26.00 20.62 -4.08
C LEU A 611 26.62 19.60 -3.12
N ALA A 612 27.93 19.67 -2.87
CA ALA A 612 28.66 18.77 -1.99
C ALA A 612 29.43 19.52 -0.89
N PHE A 613 28.73 19.86 0.20
CA PHE A 613 29.25 20.78 1.22
C PHE A 613 29.79 20.12 2.48
N ALA A 614 30.85 20.71 3.04
CA ALA A 614 31.22 20.53 4.44
C ALA A 614 31.76 21.81 5.05
N GLN A 615 30.94 22.51 5.86
CA GLN A 615 31.27 23.86 6.36
C GLN A 615 32.66 23.93 7.03
N ASN A 616 32.96 22.99 7.93
CA ASN A 616 34.22 22.95 8.69
C ASN A 616 35.14 21.80 8.24
N GLY A 617 34.75 21.05 7.21
CA GLY A 617 35.43 19.85 6.74
C GLY A 617 35.97 19.98 5.32
N ILE A 618 36.22 18.83 4.69
CA ILE A 618 36.58 18.76 3.27
C ILE A 618 35.29 18.62 2.47
N GLY A 619 35.02 19.55 1.54
CA GLY A 619 33.90 19.45 0.61
C GLY A 619 33.99 18.18 -0.24
N GLY A 620 32.85 17.67 -0.71
CA GLY A 620 32.81 16.42 -1.47
C GLY A 620 33.25 16.60 -2.92
N ASN A 621 33.77 15.55 -3.55
CA ASN A 621 34.04 15.59 -4.98
C ASN A 621 32.73 15.46 -5.75
N ILE A 622 32.62 16.21 -6.86
CA ILE A 622 31.48 16.13 -7.77
C ILE A 622 31.99 15.64 -9.11
N SER A 623 31.50 14.49 -9.57
CA SER A 623 31.88 13.88 -10.84
C SER A 623 30.67 13.73 -11.76
N LEU A 624 30.64 14.49 -12.85
CA LEU A 624 29.66 14.37 -13.93
C LEU A 624 30.22 13.47 -15.04
N ASN A 625 29.96 12.18 -14.94
CA ASN A 625 30.41 11.17 -15.88
C ASN A 625 29.42 11.07 -17.06
N THR A 626 29.49 12.06 -17.93
CA THR A 626 28.65 12.17 -19.13
C THR A 626 29.44 12.78 -20.27
N PRO A 627 29.17 12.45 -21.54
CA PRO A 627 29.73 13.19 -22.66
C PRO A 627 29.13 14.60 -22.80
N ILE A 628 27.94 14.86 -22.25
CA ILE A 628 27.19 16.11 -22.46
C ILE A 628 26.56 16.59 -21.15
N PHE A 629 26.92 17.81 -20.71
CA PHE A 629 26.25 18.54 -19.62
C PHE A 629 25.78 19.90 -20.11
N PHE A 630 24.48 20.19 -20.01
CA PHE A 630 23.94 21.54 -20.26
C PHE A 630 23.33 22.10 -18.98
N GLY A 631 23.87 23.23 -18.52
CA GLY A 631 23.36 24.00 -17.38
C GLY A 631 23.06 25.45 -17.79
N ASN A 632 21.84 25.95 -17.54
CA ASN A 632 21.53 27.36 -17.82
C ASN A 632 22.27 28.28 -16.82
N GLY A 633 23.10 29.19 -17.34
CA GLY A 633 23.84 30.14 -16.53
C GLY A 633 24.76 29.50 -15.50
N TYR A 634 25.19 28.24 -15.72
CA TYR A 634 25.75 27.44 -14.64
C TYR A 634 27.08 28.01 -14.13
N GLN A 635 27.27 27.97 -12.80
CA GLN A 635 28.54 28.32 -12.18
C GLN A 635 29.09 27.12 -11.39
N ALA A 636 30.22 26.58 -11.84
CA ALA A 636 31.04 25.70 -10.99
C ALA A 636 31.96 26.55 -10.10
N THR A 637 31.90 26.32 -8.79
CA THR A 637 32.78 26.99 -7.83
C THR A 637 33.21 26.05 -6.72
N ASP A 638 34.51 26.06 -6.45
CA ASP A 638 35.17 25.38 -5.34
C ASP A 638 35.74 26.42 -4.36
N GLN A 639 35.20 27.64 -4.35
CA GLN A 639 35.67 28.67 -3.42
C GLN A 639 35.35 28.28 -1.97
N VAL A 640 36.32 28.46 -1.08
CA VAL A 640 36.23 28.11 0.35
C VAL A 640 35.15 28.96 1.05
N ASN A 641 34.39 28.35 1.97
CA ASN A 641 33.41 29.01 2.84
C ASN A 641 32.29 29.81 2.12
N GLN A 642 31.80 29.34 0.98
CA GLN A 642 30.59 29.92 0.40
C GLN A 642 29.36 29.61 1.28
N ASN A 643 28.44 30.58 1.39
CA ASN A 643 27.18 30.37 2.07
C ASN A 643 26.22 29.60 1.15
N PRO A 644 25.77 28.37 1.51
CA PRO A 644 24.83 27.61 0.69
C PRO A 644 23.52 28.36 0.41
N ASP A 645 23.10 29.25 1.33
CA ASP A 645 21.87 30.04 1.17
C ASP A 645 21.95 31.07 0.02
N THR A 646 23.14 31.30 -0.55
CA THR A 646 23.32 32.20 -1.70
C THR A 646 23.21 31.51 -3.06
N LEU A 647 23.09 30.18 -3.04
CA LEU A 647 23.05 29.34 -4.23
C LEU A 647 21.61 28.96 -4.60
N ASP A 648 20.73 28.89 -3.60
CA ASP A 648 19.30 28.68 -3.80
C ASP A 648 18.56 30.00 -4.13
N ASN A 649 17.54 29.94 -4.98
CA ASN A 649 16.72 31.06 -5.46
C ASN A 649 17.49 32.17 -6.18
N ASN A 650 18.46 31.80 -7.01
CA ASN A 650 19.24 32.73 -7.83
C ASN A 650 18.98 32.57 -9.35
N ASP A 651 18.02 31.72 -9.73
CA ASP A 651 17.55 31.45 -11.09
C ASP A 651 18.67 30.91 -12.02
N ARG A 652 19.62 30.16 -11.46
CA ARG A 652 20.68 29.49 -12.23
C ARG A 652 21.05 28.15 -11.62
N VAL A 653 21.81 27.37 -12.40
CA VAL A 653 22.34 26.07 -11.97
C VAL A 653 23.66 26.26 -11.22
N ASP A 654 23.76 25.79 -9.98
CA ASP A 654 25.01 25.80 -9.22
C ASP A 654 25.65 24.42 -9.05
N ILE A 655 26.97 24.34 -9.28
CA ILE A 655 27.78 23.17 -8.95
C ILE A 655 28.84 23.58 -7.94
N ASN A 656 28.73 23.08 -6.71
CA ASN A 656 29.56 23.57 -5.61
C ASN A 656 30.10 22.46 -4.72
N ALA A 657 31.42 22.40 -4.57
CA ALA A 657 32.15 21.41 -3.76
C ALA A 657 32.87 22.05 -2.55
N SER A 658 32.35 23.17 -2.04
CA SER A 658 33.06 23.97 -1.04
C SER A 658 33.04 23.35 0.37
N GLY A 659 34.13 23.64 1.08
CA GLY A 659 34.26 23.41 2.51
C GLY A 659 35.42 24.23 3.07
N ALA A 660 35.91 23.89 4.27
CA ALA A 660 37.17 24.44 4.77
C ALA A 660 38.36 24.07 3.86
N VAL A 661 38.28 22.90 3.22
CA VAL A 661 39.05 22.52 2.05
C VAL A 661 38.06 22.08 0.98
N SER A 662 38.19 22.59 -0.24
CA SER A 662 37.23 22.27 -1.30
C SER A 662 37.51 20.91 -1.95
N GLY A 663 36.45 20.24 -2.38
CA GLY A 663 36.52 19.04 -3.21
C GLY A 663 36.81 19.38 -4.67
N VAL A 664 36.99 18.34 -5.48
CA VAL A 664 37.23 18.48 -6.92
C VAL A 664 35.92 18.39 -7.68
N ILE A 665 35.69 19.35 -8.59
CA ILE A 665 34.58 19.33 -9.54
C ILE A 665 35.10 18.85 -10.89
N SER A 666 34.56 17.74 -11.39
CA SER A 666 34.84 17.19 -12.72
C SER A 666 33.57 17.27 -13.58
N VAL A 667 33.61 18.16 -14.58
CA VAL A 667 32.56 18.35 -15.59
C VAL A 667 33.08 17.96 -16.97
N PRO A 668 32.22 17.54 -17.92
CA PRO A 668 32.66 17.20 -19.27
C PRO A 668 33.31 18.37 -20.02
N ASP A 669 34.30 18.05 -20.85
CA ASP A 669 34.92 19.01 -21.76
C ASP A 669 34.02 19.23 -22.99
N LEU A 670 33.41 20.43 -23.06
CA LEU A 670 32.54 20.84 -24.17
C LEU A 670 33.25 21.72 -25.21
N THR A 671 34.58 21.81 -25.21
CA THR A 671 35.33 22.61 -26.19
C THR A 671 35.02 22.21 -27.64
N PHE A 672 34.64 20.96 -27.90
CA PHE A 672 34.20 20.51 -29.22
C PHE A 672 32.91 21.19 -29.71
N ILE A 673 31.97 21.51 -28.79
CA ILE A 673 30.73 22.24 -29.11
C ILE A 673 31.02 23.71 -29.32
N GLN A 674 31.81 24.33 -28.44
CA GLN A 674 32.16 25.76 -28.53
C GLN A 674 32.84 26.10 -29.86
N ASN A 675 33.67 25.20 -30.39
CA ASN A 675 34.32 25.36 -31.70
C ASN A 675 33.39 25.07 -32.90
N SER A 676 32.17 24.59 -32.66
CA SER A 676 31.17 24.23 -33.67
C SER A 676 29.95 25.16 -33.68
N LEU A 677 29.79 26.01 -32.66
CA LEU A 677 28.74 27.03 -32.58
C LEU A 677 29.19 28.25 -33.41
N PHE A 678 28.57 28.45 -34.56
CA PHE A 678 28.70 29.69 -35.34
C PHE A 678 27.64 30.68 -34.89
N GLU A 679 28.06 31.88 -34.51
CA GLU A 679 27.16 33.01 -34.31
C GLU A 679 26.45 33.29 -35.64
N LEU A 680 25.11 33.24 -35.65
CA LEU A 680 24.33 33.61 -36.81
C LEU A 680 24.63 35.09 -37.11
N PRO A 681 25.10 35.44 -38.31
CA PRO A 681 25.45 36.82 -38.61
C PRO A 681 24.24 37.72 -38.41
N GLU A 682 24.35 38.73 -37.55
CA GLU A 682 23.28 39.71 -37.25
C GLU A 682 22.86 40.54 -38.47
N THR A 683 23.66 40.54 -39.53
CA THR A 683 23.30 41.18 -40.79
C THR A 683 22.51 40.21 -41.66
N LEU A 684 21.17 40.29 -41.56
CA LEU A 684 20.34 39.93 -42.71
C LEU A 684 20.89 40.70 -43.92
N ILE A 685 21.11 39.96 -45.02
CA ILE A 685 21.53 40.45 -46.34
C ILE A 685 21.21 41.94 -46.52
N ASN A 686 22.24 42.79 -46.55
CA ASN A 686 22.07 44.21 -46.86
C ASN A 686 21.59 44.33 -48.31
N THR A 687 20.29 44.51 -48.49
CA THR A 687 19.64 44.64 -49.81
C THR A 687 20.10 45.88 -50.58
N GLU A 688 20.76 46.85 -49.94
CA GLU A 688 21.37 47.99 -50.63
C GLU A 688 22.64 47.61 -51.41
N ASN A 689 23.33 46.52 -51.03
CA ASN A 689 24.49 46.01 -51.78
C ASN A 689 24.09 45.18 -53.01
N LEU A 690 22.80 44.85 -53.18
CA LEU A 690 22.24 44.14 -54.33
C LEU A 690 21.63 45.08 -55.39
N ILE A 691 21.63 46.40 -55.15
CA ILE A 691 21.12 47.39 -56.10
C ILE A 691 22.32 48.13 -56.72
N ALA A 692 22.56 47.89 -58.01
CA ALA A 692 23.61 48.55 -58.77
C ALA A 692 23.42 50.09 -58.76
N SER A 693 24.42 50.81 -58.27
CA SER A 693 24.52 52.27 -58.30
C SER A 693 25.01 52.75 -59.67
N SER A 694 24.19 52.63 -60.72
CA SER A 694 24.43 53.35 -61.98
C SER A 694 23.14 53.69 -62.74
N CYS A 695 23.04 54.96 -63.15
CA CYS A 695 22.03 55.43 -64.10
C CYS A 695 22.42 55.02 -65.53
N VAL A 696 21.50 54.39 -66.27
CA VAL A 696 21.67 54.11 -67.70
C VAL A 696 21.07 55.27 -68.51
N ILE A 697 21.92 55.98 -69.25
CA ILE A 697 21.56 56.95 -70.29
C ILE A 697 21.23 56.17 -71.58
N PRO A 698 20.19 56.54 -72.35
CA PRO A 698 19.80 55.78 -73.53
C PRO A 698 20.76 56.09 -74.68
N ASN A 699 21.50 55.08 -75.14
CA ASN A 699 22.08 55.11 -76.47
C ASN A 699 21.89 53.78 -77.19
N GLN A 700 21.49 53.88 -78.45
CA GLN A 700 21.07 52.78 -79.31
C GLN A 700 22.28 51.95 -79.75
N GLN A 701 22.39 50.69 -79.33
CA GLN A 701 22.90 49.55 -80.13
C GLN A 701 22.87 48.22 -79.34
N LYS A 702 22.01 47.31 -79.83
CA LYS A 702 21.87 45.85 -79.56
C LYS A 702 21.76 45.33 -78.12
N ALA A 703 20.77 44.44 -77.96
CA ALA A 703 20.22 43.90 -76.73
C ALA A 703 21.20 43.04 -75.91
N GLY A 704 21.06 43.13 -74.59
CA GLY A 704 21.85 42.41 -73.60
C GLY A 704 21.57 40.92 -73.54
N THR A 705 22.60 40.16 -73.19
CA THR A 705 22.50 38.78 -72.71
C THR A 705 22.42 38.79 -71.19
N PHE A 706 21.44 38.07 -70.63
CA PHE A 706 21.40 37.79 -69.20
C PHE A 706 22.10 36.44 -68.97
N ILE A 707 23.20 36.46 -68.21
CA ILE A 707 23.97 35.26 -67.87
C ILE A 707 23.50 34.80 -66.48
N LEU A 708 23.02 33.57 -66.38
CA LEU A 708 22.79 32.92 -65.09
C LEU A 708 24.12 32.40 -64.57
N THR A 709 24.57 32.92 -63.42
CA THR A 709 25.66 32.36 -62.62
C THR A 709 25.06 31.84 -61.32
N GLY A 710 24.65 30.58 -61.33
CA GLY A 710 24.16 29.88 -60.14
C GLY A 710 24.93 28.57 -59.96
N PRO A 711 25.30 28.18 -58.72
CA PRO A 711 25.93 26.90 -58.46
C PRO A 711 24.91 25.77 -58.67
N ASP A 712 25.28 24.75 -59.44
CA ASP A 712 24.44 23.56 -59.67
C ASP A 712 24.60 22.56 -58.51
N GLY A 713 24.21 22.99 -57.29
CA GLY A 713 24.29 22.16 -56.08
C GLY A 713 23.90 22.88 -54.79
N LEU A 714 23.49 22.09 -53.78
CA LEU A 714 23.20 22.58 -52.44
C LEU A 714 24.52 22.91 -51.70
N PRO A 715 24.62 24.05 -50.99
CA PRO A 715 25.79 24.37 -50.17
C PRO A 715 25.93 23.35 -49.04
N THR A 716 27.14 22.84 -48.80
CA THR A 716 27.43 22.02 -47.62
C THR A 716 27.43 22.81 -46.31
N ARG A 717 27.43 24.16 -46.39
CA ARG A 717 27.31 25.11 -45.27
C ARG A 717 26.60 26.40 -45.72
N PRO A 718 25.86 27.09 -44.82
CA PRO A 718 25.06 28.28 -45.16
C PRO A 718 25.82 29.44 -45.80
N ASN A 719 27.13 29.58 -45.54
CA ASN A 719 27.95 30.70 -46.00
C ASN A 719 28.97 30.33 -47.09
N ASN A 720 28.84 29.15 -47.72
CA ASN A 720 29.77 28.74 -48.76
C ASN A 720 29.45 29.49 -50.07
N ASN A 721 30.22 30.54 -50.38
CA ASN A 721 30.10 31.26 -51.64
C ASN A 721 30.63 30.39 -52.80
N LEU A 722 29.78 29.53 -53.36
CA LEU A 722 30.05 28.85 -54.62
C LEU A 722 29.79 29.82 -55.78
N THR A 723 30.80 30.61 -56.14
CA THR A 723 30.81 31.34 -57.40
C THR A 723 31.47 30.47 -58.46
N SER A 724 30.67 29.95 -59.41
CA SER A 724 31.21 29.29 -60.60
C SER A 724 31.93 30.34 -61.45
N PRO A 725 33.22 30.16 -61.80
CA PRO A 725 33.91 31.07 -62.72
C PRO A 725 33.46 30.90 -64.18
N TYR A 726 32.58 29.94 -64.47
CA TYR A 726 32.04 29.67 -65.79
C TYR A 726 30.52 29.87 -65.85
N PRO A 727 29.99 30.47 -66.94
CA PRO A 727 28.55 30.71 -67.11
C PRO A 727 27.79 29.38 -67.21
N THR A 728 26.70 29.24 -66.43
CA THR A 728 25.87 28.02 -66.42
C THR A 728 24.65 28.10 -67.34
N GLY A 729 24.42 29.25 -68.01
CA GLY A 729 23.43 29.38 -69.08
C GLY A 729 23.27 30.80 -69.61
N THR A 730 22.64 30.95 -70.77
CA THR A 730 22.28 32.24 -71.40
C THR A 730 20.79 32.26 -71.71
N ILE A 731 20.09 33.35 -71.35
CA ILE A 731 18.67 33.54 -71.72
C ILE A 731 18.60 34.54 -72.89
N GLU A 732 18.04 34.10 -74.02
CA GLU A 732 17.72 34.98 -75.16
C GLU A 732 16.40 35.73 -74.92
N THR A 733 16.34 36.98 -75.41
CA THR A 733 15.16 37.84 -75.27
C THR A 733 14.06 37.46 -76.28
N ILE A 734 12.85 37.22 -75.76
CA ILE A 734 11.66 36.86 -76.55
C ILE A 734 11.11 38.11 -77.26
N PRO A 735 10.71 38.04 -78.54
CA PRO A 735 10.02 39.13 -79.23
C PRO A 735 8.58 39.32 -78.71
N THR A 736 8.16 40.56 -78.48
CA THR A 736 6.80 40.96 -78.05
C THR A 736 5.84 41.15 -79.25
N PRO A 737 4.51 41.19 -79.06
CA PRO A 737 3.62 40.38 -78.21
C PRO A 737 2.42 39.79 -78.99
N SER A 738 1.81 38.71 -78.50
CA SER A 738 0.44 38.29 -78.85
C SER A 738 -0.33 37.89 -77.58
N PRO A 739 -1.66 38.03 -77.53
CA PRO A 739 -2.41 38.36 -76.33
C PRO A 739 -2.36 37.25 -75.26
N SER A 740 -2.37 37.68 -74.00
CA SER A 740 -2.25 36.87 -72.79
C SER A 740 -3.09 35.59 -72.81
N PRO A 741 -2.55 34.43 -72.39
CA PRO A 741 -3.41 33.39 -71.85
C PRO A 741 -3.90 33.85 -70.48
N LYS A 742 -5.22 33.88 -70.30
CA LYS A 742 -5.86 33.96 -68.98
C LYS A 742 -5.27 32.88 -68.08
N ILE A 743 -4.96 33.25 -66.84
CA ILE A 743 -4.79 32.26 -65.77
C ILE A 743 -6.17 31.60 -65.59
N ASP A 744 -6.27 30.32 -65.93
CA ASP A 744 -7.47 29.50 -65.69
C ASP A 744 -7.29 28.78 -64.35
N GLU A 745 -8.12 29.13 -63.37
CA GLU A 745 -8.16 28.44 -62.08
C GLU A 745 -8.77 27.03 -62.23
N PRO A 746 -8.26 26.03 -61.48
CA PRO A 746 -8.75 24.66 -61.56
C PRO A 746 -10.20 24.56 -61.07
N GLN A 747 -11.06 23.87 -61.84
CA GLN A 747 -12.50 23.79 -61.57
C GLN A 747 -12.95 22.50 -60.84
N GLY A 748 -12.05 21.55 -60.59
CA GLY A 748 -12.37 20.35 -59.81
C GLY A 748 -11.21 19.37 -59.65
N PHE A 749 -11.41 18.36 -58.81
CA PHE A 749 -10.49 17.25 -58.57
C PHE A 749 -10.94 16.01 -59.36
N TYR A 750 -10.00 15.34 -60.02
CA TYR A 750 -10.25 14.11 -60.79
C TYR A 750 -9.33 13.01 -60.30
N ARG A 751 -9.87 11.81 -60.15
CA ARG A 751 -9.10 10.63 -59.75
C ARG A 751 -8.76 9.81 -60.99
N LEU A 752 -7.46 9.64 -61.25
CA LEU A 752 -6.96 8.83 -62.35
C LEU A 752 -7.06 7.33 -62.00
N ASN A 753 -6.90 6.47 -63.01
CA ASN A 753 -7.09 5.02 -62.87
C ASN A 753 -6.07 4.35 -61.92
N ASP A 754 -4.96 5.03 -61.63
CA ASP A 754 -3.94 4.62 -60.66
C ASP A 754 -4.25 5.08 -59.21
N GLY A 755 -5.38 5.76 -59.02
CA GLY A 755 -5.84 6.26 -57.72
C GLY A 755 -5.37 7.68 -57.38
N THR A 756 -4.50 8.28 -58.18
CA THR A 756 -3.95 9.63 -57.99
C THR A 756 -5.02 10.68 -58.22
N ILE A 757 -5.12 11.67 -57.32
CA ILE A 757 -6.05 12.80 -57.46
C ILE A 757 -5.30 14.01 -58.02
N VAL A 758 -5.82 14.57 -59.11
CA VAL A 758 -5.26 15.75 -59.78
C VAL A 758 -6.31 16.85 -59.89
N LEU A 759 -5.88 18.11 -59.71
CA LEU A 759 -6.68 19.29 -59.98
C LEU A 759 -6.62 19.61 -61.47
N SER A 760 -7.77 19.67 -62.14
CA SER A 760 -7.84 19.98 -63.57
C SER A 760 -9.14 20.73 -63.91
N LYS A 761 -9.21 21.28 -65.11
CA LYS A 761 -10.44 21.89 -65.66
C LYS A 761 -11.32 20.79 -66.26
N LYS A 762 -12.65 20.91 -66.10
CA LYS A 762 -13.60 19.94 -66.65
C LYS A 762 -13.63 20.05 -68.18
N CYS A 763 -13.23 19.01 -68.90
CA CYS A 763 -13.42 18.91 -70.35
C CYS A 763 -14.77 18.24 -70.63
N TYR A 764 -15.54 18.78 -71.57
CA TYR A 764 -16.71 18.10 -72.16
C TYR A 764 -16.28 17.25 -73.35
#